data_AF-A0A1C5DXD1-F1
#
_entry.id   AF-A0A1C5DXD1-F1
#
_cell.length_a   1.000
_cell.length_b   1.000
_cell.length_c   1.000
_cell.angle_alpha   90.00
_cell.angle_beta   90.00
_cell.angle_gamma   90.00
#
_symmetry.space_group_name_H-M   'P 1'
#
loop_
_entity.id
_entity.type
_entity.pdbx_description
1 polymer ?
#
loop_
_entity_poly.entity_id
_entity_poly.type
_entity_poly.pdbx_seq_one_letter_code
_entity_poly.pdbx_strand_id
1 'polypeptide(L)'
;ARPAASARRALPTRLRVLSLGGGPTTRRSHAADELTTLLDRTGALSPQDADDLAVLLDGAGDRKTLGWLPTQIPGRETKARVLAWLLDDRALYLTTLPAVTDRITTATDVLRLLAVRSGGDPGLTSAVRITTVPRPLRRALLQALDGLDPQFVAEDLHRYPLRWKAAAERLHVFEYADRFPRAALAFAALRSTQLGDDALSTRLRATARATDGVEADGDTIRVPLWASQVETALAAADVPGALAPLSRRPGELVRRLDHLLRLSGPDGTEPVLAELRTAAPRVAPAVLLSALGAVRSRTQPPLPGRVFFPKGETARAYITPDERAPLNPGAAEEATRILTGEVLRRAGTLPTADVAVLDAELDGIIAPFAERTASRALVTLPRGSELPVPDGRTLRLFLHWMESAESGRTDLDLSIALFNERWEHIGTCDYTNLRFGNDAAVHSGDLTSAPPPHGASEFVDLDLDKLAALGARYAVAVVYSFNNIPFVQLDDAFAGLMARDEPGTTGAVFDARQVEQRYDLTSASRASVPLMLDIAGRTMRWLDVAQGVTGTHHAVHRHADDLAVLAEHLTALFASGARVSLGELALWHAAARARTVIVRHHDGSASTYQRQTQEDVTAFAARIGAPHTDDPADLRDASLAYLLRGDIPLPVGAEAYALHAGGLDAGTLRLLSASDLVASLAS
;
A
#
# COMPACT_ATOMS: atom_id res chain seq x y z
N ALA A 1 -9.87 42.61 -11.66
CA ALA A 1 -9.84 41.29 -12.33
C ALA A 1 -8.71 40.49 -11.69
N ARG A 2 -8.95 39.22 -11.28
CA ARG A 2 -7.84 38.34 -10.87
C ARG A 2 -6.95 38.07 -12.10
N PRO A 3 -5.63 37.89 -11.93
CA PRO A 3 -4.82 37.37 -13.02
C PRO A 3 -5.38 36.01 -13.46
N ALA A 4 -5.30 35.72 -14.75
CA ALA A 4 -5.48 34.37 -15.26
C ALA A 4 -4.52 33.42 -14.51
N ALA A 5 -4.78 32.10 -14.57
CA ALA A 5 -3.80 31.12 -14.14
C ALA A 5 -2.41 31.46 -14.70
N SER A 6 -1.35 31.13 -13.94
CA SER A 6 0.03 31.35 -14.36
C SER A 6 0.18 31.00 -15.85
N ALA A 7 0.81 31.89 -16.64
CA ALA A 7 1.11 31.62 -18.05
C ALA A 7 2.00 30.37 -18.24
N ARG A 8 2.53 29.81 -17.14
CA ARG A 8 3.31 28.58 -17.07
C ARG A 8 2.51 27.35 -16.66
N ARG A 9 1.17 27.40 -16.52
CA ARG A 9 0.38 26.20 -16.22
C ARG A 9 0.41 25.25 -17.43
N ALA A 10 1.44 24.41 -17.48
CA ALA A 10 1.46 23.25 -18.35
C ALA A 10 0.49 22.22 -17.77
N LEU A 11 -0.61 21.98 -18.49
CA LEU A 11 -1.44 20.80 -18.24
C LEU A 11 -0.50 19.59 -18.32
N PRO A 12 -0.57 18.63 -17.36
CA PRO A 12 0.28 17.46 -17.46
C PRO A 12 0.03 16.78 -18.80
N THR A 13 1.08 16.55 -19.59
CA THR A 13 0.98 15.65 -20.73
C THR A 13 0.66 14.27 -20.16
N ARG A 14 -0.53 13.75 -20.47
CA ARG A 14 -1.02 12.46 -19.92
C ARG A 14 -1.09 11.35 -20.95
N LEU A 15 -0.98 11.71 -22.22
CA LEU A 15 -0.86 10.74 -23.29
C LEU A 15 0.56 10.20 -23.26
N ARG A 16 0.72 9.00 -22.69
CA ARG A 16 1.94 8.22 -22.77
C ARG A 16 1.89 7.38 -24.05
N VAL A 17 2.86 7.57 -24.93
CA VAL A 17 3.10 6.61 -26.02
C VAL A 17 3.65 5.33 -25.39
N LEU A 18 2.81 4.28 -25.31
CA LEU A 18 3.19 3.01 -24.69
C LEU A 18 4.26 2.27 -25.51
N SER A 19 4.22 2.40 -26.84
CA SER A 19 5.33 2.14 -27.77
C SER A 19 4.99 2.70 -29.15
N LEU A 20 5.99 2.98 -29.98
CA LEU A 20 5.81 3.21 -31.42
C LEU A 20 5.55 1.90 -32.21
N GLY A 21 5.51 0.75 -31.53
CA GLY A 21 5.31 -0.56 -32.13
C GLY A 21 6.56 -1.10 -32.82
N GLY A 22 7.13 -2.15 -32.27
CA GLY A 22 8.00 -3.08 -33.00
C GLY A 22 7.22 -4.23 -33.64
N GLY A 23 7.93 -5.13 -34.33
CA GLY A 23 7.34 -6.37 -34.84
C GLY A 23 6.75 -7.26 -33.72
N PRO A 24 5.99 -8.31 -34.05
CA PRO A 24 5.40 -9.23 -33.06
C PRO A 24 6.38 -9.82 -32.05
N THR A 25 7.65 -9.97 -32.42
CA THR A 25 8.73 -10.45 -31.54
C THR A 25 9.08 -9.45 -30.45
N THR A 26 9.30 -8.18 -30.82
CA THR A 26 9.61 -7.10 -29.87
C THR A 26 8.48 -6.91 -28.86
N ARG A 27 7.22 -6.97 -29.32
CA ARG A 27 6.05 -6.88 -28.43
C ARG A 27 5.97 -8.04 -27.45
N ARG A 28 6.29 -9.26 -27.87
CA ARG A 28 6.35 -10.42 -26.96
C ARG A 28 7.48 -10.30 -25.94
N SER A 29 8.63 -9.77 -26.34
CA SER A 29 9.73 -9.48 -25.41
C SER A 29 9.29 -8.50 -24.33
N HIS A 30 8.73 -7.35 -24.71
CA HIS A 30 8.29 -6.34 -23.75
C HIS A 30 7.21 -6.87 -22.79
N ALA A 31 6.27 -7.68 -23.29
CA ALA A 31 5.27 -8.32 -22.43
C ALA A 31 5.89 -9.31 -21.43
N ALA A 32 6.93 -10.05 -21.83
CA ALA A 32 7.66 -10.94 -20.94
C ALA A 32 8.45 -10.15 -19.89
N ASP A 33 9.10 -9.05 -20.29
CA ASP A 33 9.84 -8.17 -19.37
C ASP A 33 8.91 -7.53 -18.33
N GLU A 34 7.73 -7.06 -18.74
CA GLU A 34 6.70 -6.54 -17.83
C GLU A 34 6.17 -7.63 -16.88
N LEU A 35 5.91 -8.83 -17.40
CA LEU A 35 5.49 -9.96 -16.58
C LEU A 35 6.54 -10.30 -15.52
N THR A 36 7.82 -10.38 -15.89
CA THR A 36 8.92 -10.59 -14.93
C THR A 36 8.95 -9.48 -13.88
N THR A 37 8.79 -8.22 -14.29
CA THR A 37 8.75 -7.07 -13.37
C THR A 37 7.63 -7.21 -12.34
N LEU A 38 6.42 -7.60 -12.75
CA LEU A 38 5.29 -7.85 -11.85
C LEU A 38 5.52 -9.04 -10.90
N LEU A 39 6.18 -10.09 -11.38
CA LEU A 39 6.47 -11.29 -10.58
C LEU A 39 7.55 -11.04 -9.52
N ASP A 40 8.49 -10.15 -9.79
CA ASP A 40 9.58 -9.78 -8.87
C ASP A 40 9.13 -8.82 -7.76
N ARG A 41 7.95 -8.20 -7.90
CA ARG A 41 7.41 -7.32 -6.86
C ARG A 41 7.16 -8.08 -5.55
N THR A 42 7.67 -7.51 -4.45
CA THR A 42 7.55 -8.09 -3.10
C THR A 42 6.24 -7.71 -2.40
N GLY A 43 5.66 -6.57 -2.77
CA GLY A 43 4.41 -6.04 -2.24
C GLY A 43 3.17 -6.65 -2.88
N ALA A 44 2.00 -6.33 -2.33
CA ALA A 44 0.74 -6.60 -3.02
C ALA A 44 0.59 -5.65 -4.21
N LEU A 45 0.22 -6.19 -5.37
CA LEU A 45 -0.04 -5.41 -6.59
C LEU A 45 -1.23 -4.48 -6.40
N SER A 46 -1.19 -3.33 -7.09
CA SER A 46 -2.36 -2.46 -7.24
C SER A 46 -3.47 -3.20 -8.01
N PRO A 47 -4.73 -2.75 -7.95
CA PRO A 47 -5.81 -3.35 -8.75
C PRO A 47 -5.53 -3.35 -10.26
N GLN A 48 -4.82 -2.34 -10.77
CA GLN A 48 -4.43 -2.27 -12.18
C GLN A 48 -3.35 -3.29 -12.51
N ASP A 49 -2.27 -3.32 -11.74
CA ASP A 49 -1.17 -4.29 -11.94
C ASP A 49 -1.64 -5.75 -11.79
N ALA A 50 -2.65 -6.00 -10.94
CA ALA A 50 -3.22 -7.33 -10.77
C ALA A 50 -4.02 -7.79 -12.01
N ASP A 51 -4.68 -6.87 -12.70
CA ASP A 51 -5.36 -7.13 -13.98
C ASP A 51 -4.32 -7.30 -15.10
N ASP A 52 -3.32 -6.43 -15.14
CA ASP A 52 -2.22 -6.51 -16.10
C ASP A 52 -1.47 -7.85 -15.95
N LEU A 53 -1.24 -8.31 -14.72
CA LEU A 53 -0.70 -9.64 -14.45
C LEU A 53 -1.57 -10.74 -15.08
N ALA A 54 -2.90 -10.67 -14.92
CA ALA A 54 -3.79 -11.69 -15.49
C ALA A 54 -3.72 -11.71 -17.02
N VAL A 55 -3.75 -10.52 -17.65
CA VAL A 55 -3.63 -10.38 -19.11
C VAL A 55 -2.27 -10.88 -19.62
N LEU A 56 -1.18 -10.53 -18.92
CA LEU A 56 0.18 -10.92 -19.30
C LEU A 56 0.43 -12.42 -19.08
N LEU A 57 -0.16 -13.02 -18.04
CA LEU A 57 -0.12 -14.47 -17.86
C LEU A 57 -0.78 -15.19 -19.05
N ASP A 58 -1.95 -14.73 -19.51
CA ASP A 58 -2.63 -15.33 -20.66
C ASP A 58 -1.96 -15.02 -22.01
N GLY A 59 -1.30 -13.87 -22.15
CA GLY A 59 -0.65 -13.44 -23.39
C GLY A 59 0.80 -13.89 -23.57
N ALA A 60 1.59 -13.93 -22.49
CA ALA A 60 3.02 -14.23 -22.49
C ALA A 60 3.38 -15.50 -21.70
N GLY A 61 2.55 -15.92 -20.75
CA GLY A 61 2.75 -17.17 -20.02
C GLY A 61 2.40 -18.40 -20.84
N ASP A 62 3.11 -19.51 -20.61
CA ASP A 62 2.78 -20.84 -21.14
C ASP A 62 2.69 -21.87 -20.01
N ARG A 63 1.58 -22.63 -19.97
CA ARG A 63 1.37 -23.70 -18.99
C ARG A 63 2.03 -25.02 -19.38
N LYS A 64 2.43 -25.18 -20.65
CA LYS A 64 3.06 -26.39 -21.18
C LYS A 64 4.57 -26.35 -21.00
N THR A 65 5.18 -25.19 -21.26
CA THR A 65 6.62 -24.97 -21.07
C THR A 65 6.85 -23.90 -20.00
N LEU A 66 7.23 -24.33 -18.79
CA LEU A 66 7.35 -23.44 -17.62
C LEU A 66 8.73 -22.77 -17.50
N GLY A 67 9.48 -22.64 -18.60
CA GLY A 67 10.83 -22.05 -18.60
C GLY A 67 10.87 -20.56 -18.28
N TRP A 68 9.75 -19.86 -18.45
CA TRP A 68 9.59 -18.45 -18.11
C TRP A 68 9.28 -18.22 -16.62
N LEU A 69 8.80 -19.24 -15.91
CA LEU A 69 8.28 -19.10 -14.55
C LEU A 69 9.45 -19.01 -13.54
N PRO A 70 9.63 -17.90 -12.82
CA PRO A 70 10.74 -17.74 -11.89
C PRO A 70 10.66 -18.75 -10.75
N THR A 71 11.80 -19.19 -10.22
CA THR A 71 11.89 -20.17 -9.13
C THR A 71 11.26 -19.67 -7.83
N GLN A 72 11.28 -18.35 -7.62
CA GLN A 72 10.67 -17.66 -6.49
C GLN A 72 9.69 -16.60 -7.00
N ILE A 73 8.58 -16.43 -6.27
CA ILE A 73 7.66 -15.31 -6.45
C ILE A 73 7.50 -14.66 -5.07
N PRO A 74 8.21 -13.55 -4.79
CA PRO A 74 8.28 -12.98 -3.44
C PRO A 74 6.93 -12.43 -2.97
N GLY A 75 6.14 -11.81 -3.86
CA GLY A 75 4.81 -11.31 -3.56
C GLY A 75 3.83 -12.44 -3.23
N ARG A 76 3.41 -12.56 -1.96
CA ARG A 76 2.53 -13.67 -1.50
C ARG A 76 1.18 -13.71 -2.21
N GLU A 77 0.60 -12.54 -2.50
CA GLU A 77 -0.69 -12.43 -3.19
C GLU A 77 -0.54 -12.69 -4.69
N THR A 78 0.53 -12.17 -5.31
CA THR A 78 0.95 -12.48 -6.69
C THR A 78 1.19 -13.98 -6.88
N LYS A 79 1.95 -14.60 -5.98
CA LYS A 79 2.20 -16.05 -5.97
C LYS A 79 0.89 -16.82 -6.00
N ALA A 80 -0.06 -16.50 -5.12
CA ALA A 80 -1.34 -17.20 -5.09
C ALA A 80 -2.13 -17.10 -6.40
N ARG A 81 -2.11 -15.94 -7.06
CA ARG A 81 -2.74 -15.72 -8.38
C ARG A 81 -2.07 -16.56 -9.47
N VAL A 82 -0.74 -16.54 -9.56
CA VAL A 82 0.04 -17.31 -10.53
C VAL A 82 -0.16 -18.81 -10.33
N LEU A 83 -0.10 -19.29 -9.08
CA LEU A 83 -0.33 -20.69 -8.75
C LEU A 83 -1.77 -21.12 -9.06
N ALA A 84 -2.77 -20.25 -8.86
CA ALA A 84 -4.14 -20.54 -9.26
C ALA A 84 -4.26 -20.64 -10.78
N TRP A 85 -3.68 -19.69 -11.52
CA TRP A 85 -3.67 -19.65 -12.99
C TRP A 85 -3.03 -20.92 -13.60
N LEU A 86 -1.92 -21.40 -13.03
CA LEU A 86 -1.27 -22.65 -13.45
C LEU A 86 -2.16 -23.90 -13.29
N LEU A 87 -3.15 -23.84 -12.40
CA LEU A 87 -4.05 -24.95 -12.06
C LEU A 87 -5.43 -24.88 -12.74
N ASP A 88 -5.64 -23.91 -13.62
CA ASP A 88 -6.93 -23.73 -14.31
C ASP A 88 -7.18 -24.80 -15.37
N ASP A 89 -6.13 -25.32 -16.00
CA ASP A 89 -6.22 -26.47 -16.90
C ASP A 89 -5.83 -27.77 -16.19
N ARG A 90 -6.83 -28.64 -15.94
CA ARG A 90 -6.62 -29.96 -15.32
C ARG A 90 -5.84 -30.92 -16.20
N ALA A 91 -5.88 -30.76 -17.52
CA ALA A 91 -5.13 -31.63 -18.44
C ALA A 91 -3.62 -31.45 -18.27
N LEU A 92 -3.19 -30.30 -17.74
CA LEU A 92 -1.77 -29.95 -17.57
C LEU A 92 -1.23 -30.25 -16.16
N TYR A 93 -2.02 -30.87 -15.27
CA TYR A 93 -1.62 -31.13 -13.87
C TYR A 93 -0.34 -31.94 -13.73
N LEU A 94 -0.03 -32.84 -14.66
CA LEU A 94 1.24 -33.57 -14.65
C LEU A 94 2.45 -32.65 -14.75
N THR A 95 2.32 -31.53 -15.47
CA THR A 95 3.37 -30.52 -15.65
C THR A 95 3.28 -29.44 -14.57
N THR A 96 2.08 -28.97 -14.22
CA THR A 96 1.90 -27.78 -13.38
C THR A 96 1.91 -28.08 -11.89
N LEU A 97 1.48 -29.26 -11.42
CA LEU A 97 1.48 -29.58 -9.98
C LEU A 97 2.88 -29.55 -9.35
N PRO A 98 3.94 -30.14 -9.95
CA PRO A 98 5.29 -30.04 -9.39
C PRO A 98 5.74 -28.58 -9.25
N ALA A 99 5.57 -27.78 -10.31
CA ALA A 99 5.94 -26.38 -10.30
C ALA A 99 5.18 -25.54 -9.25
N VAL A 100 3.92 -25.91 -8.99
CA VAL A 100 3.10 -25.29 -7.94
C VAL A 100 3.59 -25.69 -6.55
N THR A 101 3.84 -26.99 -6.31
CA THR A 101 4.30 -27.46 -5.00
C THR A 101 5.69 -26.95 -4.65
N ASP A 102 6.59 -26.83 -5.62
CA ASP A 102 7.95 -26.32 -5.42
C ASP A 102 7.97 -24.85 -4.96
N ARG A 103 6.90 -24.11 -5.21
CA ARG A 103 6.75 -22.69 -4.85
C ARG A 103 5.91 -22.46 -3.60
N ILE A 104 5.30 -23.51 -3.03
CA ILE A 104 4.63 -23.46 -1.73
C ILE A 104 5.70 -23.49 -0.64
N THR A 105 5.86 -22.34 0.02
CA THR A 105 6.90 -22.14 1.04
C THR A 105 6.34 -22.09 2.46
N THR A 106 5.04 -21.86 2.59
CA THR A 106 4.33 -21.74 3.88
C THR A 106 2.98 -22.43 3.80
N ALA A 107 2.40 -22.80 4.95
CA ALA A 107 1.04 -23.31 4.97
C ALA A 107 0.07 -22.23 4.47
N THR A 108 0.29 -20.97 4.83
CA THR A 108 -0.57 -19.87 4.36
C THR A 108 -0.60 -19.74 2.83
N ASP A 109 0.46 -20.11 2.11
CA ASP A 109 0.44 -20.14 0.62
C ASP A 109 -0.64 -21.10 0.10
N VAL A 110 -0.82 -22.26 0.74
CA VAL A 110 -1.90 -23.22 0.44
C VAL A 110 -3.26 -22.59 0.69
N LEU A 111 -3.44 -21.90 1.82
CA LEU A 111 -4.71 -21.25 2.14
C LEU A 111 -5.05 -20.14 1.14
N ARG A 112 -4.07 -19.32 0.73
CA ARG A 112 -4.25 -18.29 -0.31
C ARG A 112 -4.63 -18.89 -1.65
N LEU A 113 -3.93 -19.95 -2.06
CA LEU A 113 -4.24 -20.67 -3.30
C LEU A 113 -5.68 -21.21 -3.29
N LEU A 114 -6.10 -21.85 -2.20
CA LEU A 114 -7.46 -22.35 -2.06
C LEU A 114 -8.49 -21.22 -2.08
N ALA A 115 -8.17 -20.07 -1.49
CA ALA A 115 -9.04 -18.89 -1.52
C ALA A 115 -9.23 -18.37 -2.94
N VAL A 116 -8.14 -18.12 -3.68
CA VAL A 116 -8.18 -17.62 -5.08
C VAL A 116 -8.96 -18.58 -5.98
N ARG A 117 -8.69 -19.89 -5.89
CA ARG A 117 -9.41 -20.91 -6.67
C ARG A 117 -10.89 -21.06 -6.31
N SER A 118 -11.30 -20.45 -5.20
CA SER A 118 -12.70 -20.40 -4.76
C SER A 118 -13.37 -19.06 -5.10
N GLY A 119 -12.74 -18.22 -5.91
CA GLY A 119 -13.23 -16.87 -6.24
C GLY A 119 -13.01 -15.85 -5.12
N GLY A 120 -12.17 -16.17 -4.14
CA GLY A 120 -11.86 -15.31 -3.00
C GLY A 120 -10.58 -14.51 -3.19
N ASP A 121 -10.33 -13.62 -2.24
CA ASP A 121 -9.19 -12.72 -2.26
C ASP A 121 -7.87 -13.40 -1.76
N PRO A 122 -6.73 -13.23 -2.48
CA PRO A 122 -5.44 -13.81 -2.10
C PRO A 122 -4.84 -13.26 -0.81
N GLY A 123 -5.27 -12.10 -0.32
CA GLY A 123 -4.80 -11.57 0.96
C GLY A 123 -5.59 -12.06 2.16
N LEU A 124 -6.62 -12.88 1.95
CA LEU A 124 -7.44 -13.46 3.00
C LEU A 124 -8.08 -12.35 3.87
N THR A 125 -8.68 -11.34 3.25
CA THR A 125 -9.43 -10.30 4.00
C THR A 125 -10.87 -10.70 4.22
N SER A 126 -11.54 -11.23 3.21
CA SER A 126 -12.90 -11.78 3.28
C SER A 126 -12.89 -13.28 3.56
N ALA A 127 -13.99 -13.79 4.10
CA ALA A 127 -14.21 -15.23 4.18
C ALA A 127 -14.72 -15.72 2.82
N VAL A 128 -14.10 -16.77 2.28
CA VAL A 128 -14.55 -17.42 1.05
C VAL A 128 -14.92 -18.87 1.36
N ARG A 129 -16.02 -19.33 0.77
CA ARG A 129 -16.42 -20.73 0.87
C ARG A 129 -15.50 -21.56 -0.03
N ILE A 130 -14.62 -22.36 0.57
CA ILE A 130 -13.70 -23.20 -0.18
C ILE A 130 -14.48 -24.21 -1.03
N THR A 131 -14.22 -24.17 -2.34
CA THR A 131 -14.86 -25.04 -3.34
C THR A 131 -14.24 -26.44 -3.32
N THR A 132 -14.74 -27.33 -4.18
CA THR A 132 -14.25 -28.71 -4.26
C THR A 132 -12.81 -28.76 -4.75
N VAL A 133 -11.92 -29.40 -3.99
CA VAL A 133 -10.51 -29.62 -4.35
C VAL A 133 -10.36 -30.98 -5.04
N PRO A 134 -9.92 -31.04 -6.32
CA PRO A 134 -9.69 -32.30 -7.02
C PRO A 134 -8.68 -33.18 -6.29
N ARG A 135 -8.87 -34.51 -6.34
CA ARG A 135 -8.04 -35.47 -5.60
C ARG A 135 -6.52 -35.35 -5.90
N PRO A 136 -6.06 -35.15 -7.15
CA PRO A 136 -4.64 -34.95 -7.43
C PRO A 136 -4.08 -33.69 -6.73
N LEU A 137 -4.79 -32.57 -6.83
CA LEU A 137 -4.42 -31.32 -6.18
C LEU A 137 -4.43 -31.45 -4.65
N ARG A 138 -5.47 -32.06 -4.07
CA ARG A 138 -5.54 -32.32 -2.62
C ARG A 138 -4.30 -33.05 -2.11
N ARG A 139 -3.91 -34.13 -2.79
CA ARG A 139 -2.73 -34.93 -2.41
C ARG A 139 -1.45 -34.11 -2.53
N ALA A 140 -1.31 -33.31 -3.58
CA ALA A 140 -0.15 -32.44 -3.78
C ALA A 140 -0.05 -31.36 -2.68
N LEU A 141 -1.17 -30.72 -2.32
CA LEU A 141 -1.21 -29.70 -1.26
C LEU A 141 -0.94 -30.30 0.12
N LEU A 142 -1.50 -31.48 0.43
CA LEU A 142 -1.21 -32.18 1.69
C LEU A 142 0.25 -32.63 1.75
N GLN A 143 0.82 -33.10 0.65
CA GLN A 143 2.25 -33.44 0.57
C GLN A 143 3.13 -32.21 0.81
N ALA A 144 2.79 -31.06 0.22
CA ALA A 144 3.49 -29.81 0.46
C ALA A 144 3.41 -29.41 1.94
N LEU A 145 2.23 -29.46 2.56
CA LEU A 145 2.04 -29.19 3.99
C LEU A 145 2.84 -30.15 4.90
N ASP A 146 2.90 -31.43 4.55
CA ASP A 146 3.60 -32.46 5.31
C ASP A 146 5.13 -32.31 5.25
N GLY A 147 5.63 -31.77 4.13
CA GLY A 147 7.05 -31.48 3.94
C GLY A 147 7.55 -30.25 4.72
N LEU A 148 6.65 -29.36 5.14
CA LEU A 148 7.00 -28.18 5.94
C LEU A 148 7.31 -28.52 7.40
N ASP A 149 7.93 -27.59 8.10
CA ASP A 149 8.15 -27.71 9.54
C ASP A 149 6.80 -27.70 10.30
N PRO A 150 6.49 -28.70 11.17
CA PRO A 150 5.17 -28.84 11.77
C PRO A 150 4.85 -27.72 12.76
N GLN A 151 5.87 -27.14 13.42
CA GLN A 151 5.67 -26.00 14.31
C GLN A 151 5.30 -24.76 13.50
N PHE A 152 5.94 -24.53 12.34
CA PHE A 152 5.57 -23.43 11.44
C PHE A 152 4.20 -23.63 10.79
N VAL A 153 3.84 -24.87 10.44
CA VAL A 153 2.49 -25.18 9.95
C VAL A 153 1.47 -24.91 11.06
N ALA A 154 1.71 -25.34 12.30
CA ALA A 154 0.82 -25.08 13.43
C ALA A 154 0.64 -23.57 13.70
N GLU A 155 1.72 -22.78 13.61
CA GLU A 155 1.70 -21.32 13.71
C GLU A 155 0.78 -20.68 12.65
N ASP A 156 0.98 -21.06 11.39
CA ASP A 156 0.19 -20.54 10.26
C ASP A 156 -1.29 -20.97 10.34
N LEU A 157 -1.54 -22.17 10.84
CA LEU A 157 -2.88 -22.69 11.11
C LEU A 157 -3.61 -21.84 12.15
N HIS A 158 -2.94 -21.53 13.27
CA HIS A 158 -3.51 -20.73 14.35
C HIS A 158 -3.66 -19.24 14.00
N ARG A 159 -2.94 -18.75 12.98
CA ARG A 159 -3.14 -17.39 12.44
C ARG A 159 -4.50 -17.21 11.77
N TYR A 160 -5.07 -18.27 11.17
CA TYR A 160 -6.36 -18.23 10.48
C TYR A 160 -7.26 -19.43 10.84
N PRO A 161 -7.60 -19.61 12.13
CA PRO A 161 -8.08 -20.90 12.63
C PRO A 161 -9.41 -21.31 12.01
N LEU A 162 -10.35 -20.39 11.86
CA LEU A 162 -11.66 -20.65 11.25
C LEU A 162 -11.54 -21.04 9.77
N ARG A 163 -10.68 -20.34 9.02
CA ARG A 163 -10.48 -20.61 7.58
C ARG A 163 -9.80 -21.95 7.36
N TRP A 164 -8.83 -22.28 8.21
CA TRP A 164 -8.14 -23.57 8.13
C TRP A 164 -9.04 -24.74 8.54
N LYS A 165 -9.91 -24.57 9.53
CA LYS A 165 -10.92 -25.58 9.87
C LYS A 165 -11.83 -25.88 8.66
N ALA A 166 -12.28 -24.84 7.95
CA ALA A 166 -13.05 -24.99 6.72
C ALA A 166 -12.23 -25.63 5.56
N ALA A 167 -10.98 -25.21 5.37
CA ALA A 167 -10.10 -25.79 4.35
C ALA A 167 -9.81 -27.28 4.62
N ALA A 168 -9.63 -27.66 5.88
CA ALA A 168 -9.36 -29.03 6.29
C ALA A 168 -10.47 -30.01 5.91
N GLU A 169 -11.73 -29.55 5.90
CA GLU A 169 -12.88 -30.35 5.44
C GLU A 169 -12.75 -30.69 3.95
N ARG A 170 -12.29 -29.73 3.13
CA ARG A 170 -12.08 -29.93 1.68
C ARG A 170 -10.81 -30.69 1.34
N LEU A 171 -9.80 -30.60 2.20
CA LEU A 171 -8.56 -31.35 2.07
C LEU A 171 -8.67 -32.79 2.59
N HIS A 172 -9.71 -33.12 3.37
CA HIS A 172 -9.89 -34.44 3.99
C HIS A 172 -8.63 -34.90 4.75
N VAL A 173 -8.06 -34.01 5.55
CA VAL A 173 -6.72 -34.19 6.14
C VAL A 173 -6.57 -35.55 6.86
N PHE A 174 -7.56 -35.96 7.64
CA PHE A 174 -7.49 -37.20 8.41
C PHE A 174 -7.68 -38.48 7.58
N GLU A 175 -8.27 -38.41 6.38
CA GLU A 175 -8.35 -39.54 5.43
C GLU A 175 -6.96 -39.94 4.95
N TYR A 176 -6.04 -38.97 4.86
CA TYR A 176 -4.67 -39.17 4.36
C TYR A 176 -3.62 -39.21 5.48
N ALA A 177 -4.03 -39.40 6.74
CA ALA A 177 -3.10 -39.38 7.88
C ALA A 177 -1.97 -40.43 7.79
N ASP A 178 -2.18 -41.56 7.09
CA ASP A 178 -1.12 -42.54 6.83
C ASP A 178 -0.01 -42.00 5.91
N ARG A 179 -0.38 -41.13 4.98
CA ARG A 179 0.52 -40.63 3.94
C ARG A 179 1.11 -39.27 4.30
N PHE A 180 0.35 -38.46 5.02
CA PHE A 180 0.71 -37.09 5.40
C PHE A 180 0.52 -36.90 6.92
N PRO A 181 1.28 -37.65 7.75
CA PRO A 181 1.08 -37.70 9.19
C PRO A 181 1.38 -36.37 9.91
N ARG A 182 2.37 -35.60 9.45
CA ARG A 182 2.76 -34.32 10.06
C ARG A 182 1.71 -33.24 9.77
N ALA A 183 1.15 -33.23 8.56
CA ALA A 183 0.01 -32.38 8.25
C ALA A 183 -1.20 -32.73 9.13
N ALA A 184 -1.53 -34.02 9.26
CA ALA A 184 -2.62 -34.48 10.13
C ALA A 184 -2.42 -34.08 11.60
N LEU A 185 -1.18 -34.19 12.11
CA LEU A 185 -0.80 -33.77 13.45
C LEU A 185 -1.09 -32.28 13.69
N ALA A 186 -0.67 -31.41 12.77
CA ALA A 186 -0.88 -29.97 12.90
C ALA A 186 -2.38 -29.58 12.89
N PHE A 187 -3.19 -30.24 12.06
CA PHE A 187 -4.65 -30.03 12.05
C PHE A 187 -5.35 -30.62 13.28
N ALA A 188 -4.84 -31.69 13.87
CA ALA A 188 -5.35 -32.24 15.13
C ALA A 188 -5.11 -31.24 16.28
N ALA A 189 -3.94 -30.59 16.33
CA ALA A 189 -3.65 -29.53 17.28
C ALA A 189 -4.59 -28.32 17.09
N LEU A 190 -4.76 -27.83 15.85
CA LEU A 190 -5.68 -26.71 15.54
C LEU A 190 -7.14 -27.00 15.96
N ARG A 191 -7.58 -28.25 15.86
CA ARG A 191 -8.95 -28.67 16.19
C ARG A 191 -9.12 -29.06 17.65
N SER A 192 -8.05 -29.13 18.43
CA SER A 192 -8.06 -29.73 19.77
C SER A 192 -8.70 -31.12 19.74
N THR A 193 -8.32 -31.93 18.74
CA THR A 193 -8.86 -33.27 18.52
C THR A 193 -8.61 -34.14 19.76
N GLN A 194 -9.68 -34.73 20.28
CA GLN A 194 -9.63 -35.64 21.41
C GLN A 194 -8.95 -36.95 20.99
N LEU A 195 -7.96 -37.41 21.77
CA LEU A 195 -7.19 -38.61 21.50
C LEU A 195 -7.79 -39.80 22.26
N GLY A 196 -8.28 -40.80 21.53
CA GLY A 196 -8.81 -42.06 22.07
C GLY A 196 -7.94 -43.26 21.73
N ASP A 197 -8.56 -44.45 21.68
CA ASP A 197 -7.92 -45.73 21.35
C ASP A 197 -8.11 -46.15 19.88
N ASP A 198 -8.41 -45.18 19.01
CA ASP A 198 -8.61 -45.42 17.57
C ASP A 198 -7.30 -45.30 16.76
N ALA A 199 -7.35 -45.82 15.53
CA ALA A 199 -6.19 -45.87 14.64
C ALA A 199 -5.65 -44.47 14.24
N LEU A 200 -6.48 -43.43 14.19
CA LEU A 200 -6.01 -42.06 13.95
C LEU A 200 -5.26 -41.56 15.19
N SER A 201 -5.81 -41.73 16.39
CA SER A 201 -5.17 -41.34 17.65
C SER A 201 -3.82 -42.04 17.86
N THR A 202 -3.72 -43.34 17.56
CA THR A 202 -2.44 -44.08 17.60
C THR A 202 -1.39 -43.44 16.67
N ARG A 203 -1.78 -43.08 15.45
CA ARG A 203 -0.87 -42.45 14.47
C ARG A 203 -0.46 -41.05 14.87
N LEU A 204 -1.39 -40.24 15.39
CA LEU A 204 -1.10 -38.90 15.89
C LEU A 204 -0.09 -38.96 17.04
N ARG A 205 -0.26 -39.89 17.99
CA ARG A 205 0.72 -40.10 19.09
C ARG A 205 2.08 -40.55 18.57
N ALA A 206 2.11 -41.49 17.62
CA ALA A 206 3.37 -41.94 17.01
C ALA A 206 4.10 -40.79 16.30
N THR A 207 3.37 -39.96 15.56
CA THR A 207 3.92 -38.79 14.84
C THR A 207 4.39 -37.72 15.82
N ALA A 208 3.63 -37.45 16.88
CA ALA A 208 4.01 -36.50 17.93
C ALA A 208 5.32 -36.90 18.61
N ARG A 209 5.49 -38.18 18.97
CA ARG A 209 6.75 -38.69 19.55
C ARG A 209 7.96 -38.54 18.62
N ALA A 210 7.73 -38.52 17.31
CA ALA A 210 8.76 -38.31 16.30
C ALA A 210 8.94 -36.83 15.91
N THR A 211 8.20 -35.90 16.53
CA THR A 211 8.24 -34.47 16.21
C THR A 211 8.66 -33.67 17.44
N ASP A 212 9.79 -32.98 17.35
CA ASP A 212 10.35 -32.25 18.48
C ASP A 212 9.40 -31.18 19.04
N GLY A 213 9.27 -31.18 20.37
CA GLY A 213 8.46 -30.22 21.12
C GLY A 213 6.95 -30.45 21.05
N VAL A 214 6.44 -31.47 20.35
CA VAL A 214 5.01 -31.76 20.31
C VAL A 214 4.62 -32.71 21.45
N GLU A 215 3.64 -32.31 22.25
CA GLU A 215 3.13 -33.11 23.36
C GLU A 215 1.82 -33.82 22.96
N ALA A 216 1.72 -35.11 23.29
CA ALA A 216 0.55 -35.94 23.03
C ALA A 216 0.19 -36.86 24.21
N ASP A 217 0.67 -36.52 25.41
CA ASP A 217 0.48 -37.31 26.64
C ASP A 217 -0.86 -37.01 27.33
N GLY A 218 -1.49 -35.88 27.00
CA GLY A 218 -2.84 -35.53 27.45
C GLY A 218 -3.94 -35.95 26.46
N ASP A 219 -5.15 -35.45 26.70
CA ASP A 219 -6.33 -35.77 25.86
C ASP A 219 -6.28 -35.15 24.45
N THR A 220 -5.31 -34.27 24.17
CA THR A 220 -5.17 -33.55 22.90
C THR A 220 -3.71 -33.36 22.52
N ILE A 221 -3.46 -33.08 21.24
CA ILE A 221 -2.13 -32.68 20.75
C ILE A 221 -1.87 -31.22 21.10
N ARG A 222 -0.71 -30.94 21.72
CA ARG A 222 -0.22 -29.58 21.97
C ARG A 222 1.06 -29.32 21.20
N VAL A 223 1.09 -28.19 20.51
CA VAL A 223 2.28 -27.72 19.79
C VAL A 223 2.69 -26.38 20.41
N PRO A 224 3.95 -26.22 20.85
CA PRO A 224 4.44 -24.97 21.41
C PRO A 224 4.46 -23.91 20.30
N LEU A 225 3.65 -22.88 20.48
CA LEU A 225 3.55 -21.78 19.54
C LEU A 225 4.62 -20.72 19.86
N TRP A 226 5.47 -20.43 18.89
CA TRP A 226 6.41 -19.30 18.90
C TRP A 226 5.70 -18.00 19.29
N ALA A 227 4.51 -17.72 18.73
CA ALA A 227 3.78 -16.50 19.04
C ALA A 227 3.39 -16.44 20.52
N SER A 228 2.99 -17.57 21.10
CA SER A 228 2.64 -17.66 22.52
C SER A 228 3.85 -17.37 23.42
N GLN A 229 5.04 -17.87 23.07
CA GLN A 229 6.26 -17.61 23.82
C GLN A 229 6.60 -16.12 23.82
N VAL A 230 6.55 -15.47 22.66
CA VAL A 230 6.82 -14.04 22.51
C VAL A 230 5.81 -13.20 23.31
N GLU A 231 4.51 -13.43 23.15
CA GLU A 231 3.51 -12.63 23.89
C GLU A 231 3.60 -12.86 25.40
N THR A 232 3.93 -14.08 25.85
CA THR A 232 4.12 -14.37 27.28
C THR A 232 5.32 -13.58 27.85
N ALA A 233 6.46 -13.58 27.14
CA ALA A 233 7.63 -12.83 27.56
C ALA A 233 7.38 -11.30 27.55
N LEU A 234 6.73 -10.79 26.50
CA LEU A 234 6.36 -9.37 26.43
C LEU A 234 5.39 -8.95 27.54
N ALA A 235 4.40 -9.78 27.86
CA ALA A 235 3.45 -9.52 28.96
C ALA A 235 4.14 -9.51 30.33
N ALA A 236 5.20 -10.30 30.50
CA ALA A 236 6.04 -10.32 31.71
C ALA A 236 7.13 -9.23 31.72
N ALA A 237 7.19 -8.37 30.68
CA ALA A 237 8.28 -7.41 30.45
C ALA A 237 9.69 -8.06 30.39
N ASP A 238 9.76 -9.35 30.06
CA ASP A 238 11.01 -10.10 29.89
C ASP A 238 11.56 -9.88 28.47
N VAL A 239 12.27 -8.77 28.27
CA VAL A 239 12.89 -8.42 26.98
C VAL A 239 13.90 -9.49 26.53
N PRO A 240 14.83 -9.99 27.37
CA PRO A 240 15.72 -11.09 26.97
C PRO A 240 14.98 -12.35 26.51
N GLY A 241 13.94 -12.75 27.25
CA GLY A 241 13.09 -13.89 26.90
C GLY A 241 12.31 -13.69 25.59
N ALA A 242 11.93 -12.45 25.27
CA ALA A 242 11.29 -12.11 23.99
C ALA A 242 12.30 -12.07 22.82
N LEU A 243 13.52 -11.57 23.05
CA LEU A 243 14.56 -11.45 22.01
C LEU A 243 15.01 -12.82 21.48
N ALA A 244 15.15 -13.84 22.34
CA ALA A 244 15.59 -15.17 21.94
C ALA A 244 14.74 -15.83 20.82
N PRO A 245 13.40 -15.85 20.89
CA PRO A 245 12.56 -16.30 19.78
C PRO A 245 12.47 -15.27 18.65
N LEU A 246 12.52 -13.96 18.92
CA LEU A 246 12.40 -12.91 17.89
C LEU A 246 13.62 -12.83 16.96
N SER A 247 14.83 -13.10 17.43
CA SER A 247 16.07 -13.06 16.62
C SER A 247 16.05 -14.07 15.46
N ARG A 248 15.30 -15.16 15.63
CA ARG A 248 15.03 -16.20 14.60
C ARG A 248 14.04 -15.74 13.53
N ARG A 249 13.27 -14.68 13.79
CA ARG A 249 12.28 -14.09 12.87
C ARG A 249 12.50 -12.57 12.76
N PRO A 250 13.54 -12.13 12.01
CA PRO A 250 13.93 -10.71 11.92
C PRO A 250 12.79 -9.75 11.59
N GLY A 251 11.89 -10.15 10.69
CA GLY A 251 10.75 -9.32 10.31
C GLY A 251 9.71 -9.13 11.42
N GLU A 252 9.59 -10.06 12.36
CA GLU A 252 8.73 -9.91 13.54
C GLU A 252 9.43 -9.10 14.63
N LEU A 253 10.75 -9.31 14.82
CA LEU A 253 11.57 -8.49 15.72
C LEU A 253 11.43 -7.00 15.38
N VAL A 254 11.67 -6.63 14.12
CA VAL A 254 11.59 -5.24 13.66
C VAL A 254 10.17 -4.66 13.80
N ARG A 255 9.12 -5.47 13.58
CA ARG A 255 7.72 -5.04 13.81
C ARG A 255 7.42 -4.79 15.29
N ARG A 256 8.15 -5.43 16.20
CA ARG A 256 8.02 -5.29 17.65
C ARG A 256 9.04 -4.32 18.26
N LEU A 257 9.85 -3.64 17.44
CA LEU A 257 10.93 -2.76 17.89
C LEU A 257 10.46 -1.68 18.89
N ASP A 258 9.39 -0.93 18.57
CA ASP A 258 8.81 0.06 19.50
C ASP A 258 8.42 -0.58 20.84
N HIS A 259 7.81 -1.76 20.81
CA HIS A 259 7.39 -2.45 22.03
C HIS A 259 8.59 -2.91 22.86
N LEU A 260 9.60 -3.49 22.22
CA LEU A 260 10.82 -3.93 22.88
C LEU A 260 11.55 -2.74 23.51
N LEU A 261 11.72 -1.63 22.78
CA LEU A 261 12.36 -0.42 23.30
C LEU A 261 11.58 0.22 24.46
N ARG A 262 10.24 0.17 24.45
CA ARG A 262 9.41 0.66 25.57
C ARG A 262 9.55 -0.19 26.84
N LEU A 263 9.65 -1.51 26.68
CA LEU A 263 9.81 -2.45 27.80
C LEU A 263 11.26 -2.51 28.29
N SER A 264 12.21 -2.06 27.47
CA SER A 264 13.61 -2.00 27.83
C SER A 264 13.83 -0.88 28.86
N GLY A 265 14.31 -1.25 30.05
CA GLY A 265 14.93 -0.28 30.95
C GLY A 265 16.22 0.31 30.33
N PRO A 266 16.90 1.24 31.02
CA PRO A 266 18.15 1.83 30.55
C PRO A 266 19.20 0.79 30.13
N ASP A 267 19.35 -0.28 30.92
CA ASP A 267 20.32 -1.36 30.68
C ASP A 267 19.87 -2.37 29.60
N GLY A 268 18.58 -2.38 29.25
CA GLY A 268 17.99 -3.33 28.29
C GLY A 268 18.01 -2.87 26.83
N THR A 269 18.39 -1.61 26.59
CA THR A 269 18.28 -0.97 25.27
C THR A 269 19.31 -1.50 24.27
N GLU A 270 20.59 -1.60 24.68
CA GLU A 270 21.66 -2.00 23.76
C GLU A 270 21.49 -3.43 23.21
N PRO A 271 21.07 -4.45 23.99
CA PRO A 271 20.75 -5.76 23.44
C PRO A 271 19.70 -5.73 22.31
N VAL A 272 18.66 -4.89 22.43
CA VAL A 272 17.64 -4.73 21.39
C VAL A 272 18.24 -4.10 20.13
N LEU A 273 19.09 -3.08 20.29
CA LEU A 273 19.76 -2.41 19.18
C LEU A 273 20.80 -3.31 18.49
N ALA A 274 21.53 -4.13 19.24
CA ALA A 274 22.46 -5.12 18.69
C ALA A 274 21.74 -6.17 17.85
N GLU A 275 20.59 -6.68 18.32
CA GLU A 275 19.74 -7.57 17.53
C GLU A 275 19.15 -6.86 16.31
N LEU A 276 18.77 -5.58 16.43
CA LEU A 276 18.30 -4.79 15.30
C LEU A 276 19.37 -4.69 14.19
N ARG A 277 20.64 -4.42 14.53
CA ARG A 277 21.75 -4.38 13.55
C ARG A 277 21.90 -5.70 12.80
N THR A 278 21.67 -6.83 13.49
CA THR A 278 21.75 -8.18 12.90
C THR A 278 20.48 -8.56 12.12
N ALA A 279 19.33 -8.01 12.49
CA ALA A 279 18.05 -8.28 11.87
C ALA A 279 17.83 -7.43 10.59
N ALA A 280 18.20 -6.15 10.62
CA ALA A 280 17.87 -5.19 9.56
C ALA A 280 18.26 -5.66 8.14
N PRO A 281 19.44 -6.28 7.88
CA PRO A 281 19.79 -6.77 6.55
C PRO A 281 18.91 -7.91 6.02
N ARG A 282 18.19 -8.62 6.90
CA ARG A 282 17.38 -9.81 6.55
C ARG A 282 15.88 -9.50 6.45
N VAL A 283 15.50 -8.23 6.53
CA VAL A 283 14.11 -7.80 6.60
C VAL A 283 13.67 -7.20 5.26
N ALA A 284 12.42 -7.45 4.88
CA ALA A 284 11.84 -6.89 3.66
C ALA A 284 11.83 -5.35 3.71
N PRO A 285 12.09 -4.65 2.58
CA PRO A 285 12.17 -3.18 2.54
C PRO A 285 10.97 -2.47 3.17
N ALA A 286 9.75 -2.91 2.87
CA ALA A 286 8.54 -2.30 3.41
C ALA A 286 8.48 -2.34 4.96
N VAL A 287 9.04 -3.38 5.58
CA VAL A 287 9.08 -3.51 7.05
C VAL A 287 10.15 -2.61 7.64
N LEU A 288 11.30 -2.51 6.98
CA LEU A 288 12.39 -1.60 7.34
C LEU A 288 11.90 -0.14 7.33
N LEU A 289 11.29 0.30 6.22
CA LEU A 289 10.76 1.65 6.05
C LEU A 289 9.60 1.95 7.01
N SER A 290 8.72 0.97 7.26
CA SER A 290 7.64 1.11 8.24
C SER A 290 8.15 1.28 9.67
N ALA A 291 9.18 0.51 10.07
CA ALA A 291 9.79 0.62 11.38
C ALA A 291 10.55 1.94 11.55
N LEU A 292 11.25 2.39 10.51
CA LEU A 292 11.96 3.67 10.48
C LEU A 292 11.01 4.83 10.79
N GLY A 293 9.93 4.95 10.02
CA GLY A 293 8.92 5.99 10.26
C GLY A 293 8.28 5.87 11.64
N ALA A 294 7.89 4.66 12.05
CA ALA A 294 7.24 4.43 13.34
C ALA A 294 8.12 4.83 14.53
N VAL A 295 9.41 4.48 14.53
CA VAL A 295 10.34 4.84 15.62
C VAL A 295 10.68 6.32 15.59
N ARG A 296 10.95 6.89 14.42
CA ARG A 296 11.24 8.33 14.27
C ARG A 296 10.12 9.22 14.79
N SER A 297 8.86 8.86 14.53
CA SER A 297 7.71 9.64 15.04
C SER A 297 7.64 9.68 16.58
N ARG A 298 8.34 8.78 17.28
CA ARG A 298 8.38 8.77 18.76
C ARG A 298 9.32 9.82 19.34
N THR A 299 10.18 10.45 18.54
CA THR A 299 11.00 11.60 18.96
C THR A 299 10.30 12.94 18.73
N GLN A 300 9.13 12.92 18.09
CA GLN A 300 8.31 14.10 17.81
C GLN A 300 7.24 14.31 18.89
N PRO A 301 6.60 15.49 18.95
CA PRO A 301 5.47 15.73 19.84
C PRO A 301 4.38 14.65 19.69
N PRO A 302 3.70 14.23 20.79
CA PRO A 302 2.65 13.22 20.73
C PRO A 302 1.54 13.59 19.75
N LEU A 303 1.09 12.60 18.98
CA LEU A 303 -0.06 12.74 18.08
C LEU A 303 -1.37 12.78 18.88
N PRO A 304 -2.44 13.41 18.34
CA PRO A 304 -3.75 13.44 19.00
C PRO A 304 -4.33 12.04 19.23
N GLY A 305 -3.95 11.08 18.37
CA GLY A 305 -4.28 9.67 18.54
C GLY A 305 -3.51 8.79 17.58
N ARG A 306 -3.63 7.47 17.77
CA ARG A 306 -3.07 6.45 16.89
C ARG A 306 -4.07 6.06 15.83
N VAL A 307 -3.62 6.09 14.59
CA VAL A 307 -4.39 5.65 13.44
C VAL A 307 -3.92 4.28 12.99
N PHE A 308 -4.87 3.37 12.81
CA PHE A 308 -4.66 2.07 12.23
C PHE A 308 -5.44 1.95 10.93
N PHE A 309 -4.87 1.23 9.96
CA PHE A 309 -5.56 0.85 8.74
C PHE A 309 -5.71 -0.68 8.75
N PRO A 310 -6.80 -1.21 9.34
CA PRO A 310 -7.01 -2.65 9.40
C PRO A 310 -6.98 -3.27 8.01
N LYS A 311 -6.37 -4.45 7.89
CA LYS A 311 -6.33 -5.17 6.61
C LYS A 311 -7.76 -5.52 6.19
N GLY A 312 -8.18 -5.07 5.01
CA GLY A 312 -9.53 -5.28 4.50
C GLY A 312 -9.63 -5.03 2.99
N GLU A 313 -10.82 -5.24 2.44
CA GLU A 313 -11.17 -4.84 1.06
C GLU A 313 -11.51 -3.36 0.96
N THR A 314 -11.88 -2.74 2.09
CA THR A 314 -12.19 -1.32 2.19
C THR A 314 -11.15 -0.62 3.05
N ALA A 315 -10.79 0.59 2.63
CA ALA A 315 -9.80 1.44 3.25
C ALA A 315 -10.33 2.12 4.52
N ARG A 316 -10.52 1.39 5.62
CA ARG A 316 -11.00 2.00 6.88
C ARG A 316 -9.86 2.52 7.75
N ALA A 317 -10.07 3.66 8.40
CA ALA A 317 -9.22 4.15 9.48
C ALA A 317 -9.86 3.83 10.83
N TYR A 318 -9.08 3.31 11.77
CA TYR A 318 -9.46 3.10 13.16
C TYR A 318 -8.58 3.98 14.04
N ILE A 319 -9.20 4.82 14.86
CA ILE A 319 -8.52 5.83 15.68
C ILE A 319 -8.71 5.46 17.16
N THR A 320 -7.64 5.56 17.95
CA THR A 320 -7.66 5.34 19.39
C THR A 320 -6.64 6.26 20.08
N PRO A 321 -6.81 6.62 21.35
CA PRO A 321 -5.79 7.38 22.09
C PRO A 321 -4.40 6.72 22.07
N ASP A 322 -3.34 7.52 22.08
CA ASP A 322 -1.97 7.00 22.26
C ASP A 322 -1.60 6.91 23.75
N GLU A 323 -1.79 5.74 24.34
CA GLU A 323 -1.48 5.47 25.75
C GLU A 323 -0.06 4.90 25.94
N ARG A 324 0.77 4.85 24.89
CA ARG A 324 2.10 4.25 24.97
C ARG A 324 3.07 5.18 25.69
N ALA A 325 3.80 4.62 26.66
CA ALA A 325 4.94 5.27 27.29
C ALA A 325 5.95 5.80 26.23
N PRO A 326 6.56 6.98 26.45
CA PRO A 326 7.54 7.55 25.53
C PRO A 326 8.75 6.62 25.38
N LEU A 327 9.42 6.69 24.23
CA LEU A 327 10.72 6.04 24.05
C LEU A 327 11.83 6.88 24.67
N ASN A 328 12.92 6.22 25.08
CA ASN A 328 14.17 6.92 25.34
C ASN A 328 14.63 7.60 24.03
N PRO A 329 14.87 8.93 24.02
CA PRO A 329 15.22 9.65 22.79
C PRO A 329 16.49 9.11 22.12
N GLY A 330 17.55 8.83 22.88
CA GLY A 330 18.80 8.29 22.35
C GLY A 330 18.61 6.89 21.74
N ALA A 331 17.76 6.05 22.34
CA ALA A 331 17.43 4.74 21.78
C ALA A 331 16.66 4.84 20.45
N ALA A 332 15.69 5.77 20.37
CA ALA A 332 14.92 6.00 19.16
C ALA A 332 15.80 6.61 18.04
N GLU A 333 16.70 7.53 18.37
CA GLU A 333 17.68 8.10 17.44
C GLU A 333 18.67 7.06 16.92
N GLU A 334 19.20 6.20 17.80
CA GLU A 334 20.11 5.11 17.41
C GLU A 334 19.41 4.10 16.50
N ALA A 335 18.19 3.67 16.85
CA ALA A 335 17.39 2.79 16.01
C ALA A 335 17.09 3.40 14.64
N THR A 336 16.74 4.69 14.60
CA THR A 336 16.53 5.45 13.35
C THR A 336 17.82 5.43 12.51
N ARG A 337 18.99 5.67 13.13
CA ARG A 337 20.27 5.65 12.42
C ARG A 337 20.61 4.27 11.84
N ILE A 338 20.38 3.20 12.59
CA ILE A 338 20.60 1.81 12.14
C ILE A 338 19.70 1.51 10.92
N LEU A 339 18.42 1.88 10.99
CA LEU A 339 17.45 1.62 9.94
C LEU A 339 17.77 2.44 8.66
N THR A 340 18.07 3.74 8.80
CA THR A 340 18.47 4.60 7.66
C THR A 340 19.78 4.13 7.04
N GLY A 341 20.78 3.78 7.86
CA GLY A 341 22.05 3.26 7.38
C GLY A 341 21.89 1.98 6.56
N GLU A 342 20.98 1.09 6.98
CA GLU A 342 20.66 -0.11 6.19
C GLU A 342 19.97 0.23 4.86
N VAL A 343 19.06 1.22 4.82
CA VAL A 343 18.47 1.69 3.55
C VAL A 343 19.55 2.19 2.59
N LEU A 344 20.45 3.06 3.07
CA LEU A 344 21.56 3.59 2.28
C LEU A 344 22.52 2.49 1.80
N ARG A 345 22.82 1.51 2.66
CA ARG A 345 23.66 0.36 2.30
C ARG A 345 23.07 -0.42 1.13
N ARG A 346 21.76 -0.70 1.16
CA ARG A 346 21.07 -1.42 0.07
C ARG A 346 20.94 -0.60 -1.20
N ALA A 347 20.65 0.70 -1.09
CA ALA A 347 20.65 1.58 -2.25
C ALA A 347 22.05 1.63 -2.91
N GLY A 348 23.13 1.58 -2.10
CA GLY A 348 24.51 1.58 -2.58
C GLY A 348 24.96 0.29 -3.29
N THR A 349 24.19 -0.81 -3.24
CA THR A 349 24.48 -2.01 -4.05
C THR A 349 23.89 -1.96 -5.45
N LEU A 350 23.09 -0.94 -5.76
CA LEU A 350 22.49 -0.73 -7.07
C LEU A 350 23.47 -0.04 -8.03
N PRO A 351 23.21 -0.05 -9.35
CA PRO A 351 24.06 0.62 -10.33
C PRO A 351 24.29 2.10 -9.98
N THR A 352 25.56 2.50 -10.02
CA THR A 352 26.01 3.86 -9.74
C THR A 352 25.66 4.83 -10.87
N ALA A 353 25.55 6.10 -10.53
CA ALA A 353 25.34 7.21 -11.44
C ALA A 353 26.36 8.32 -11.16
N ASP A 354 26.60 9.20 -12.13
CA ASP A 354 27.40 10.40 -11.87
C ASP A 354 26.54 11.53 -11.30
N VAL A 355 25.42 11.82 -11.96
CA VAL A 355 24.47 12.87 -11.57
C VAL A 355 23.08 12.27 -11.31
N ALA A 356 22.48 12.65 -10.18
CA ALA A 356 21.09 12.40 -9.86
C ALA A 356 20.33 13.73 -9.70
N VAL A 357 19.08 13.76 -10.15
CA VAL A 357 18.15 14.86 -9.91
C VAL A 357 16.93 14.37 -9.12
N LEU A 358 16.49 15.15 -8.14
CA LEU A 358 15.22 14.93 -7.44
C LEU A 358 14.42 16.22 -7.28
N ASP A 359 13.10 16.13 -7.43
CA ASP A 359 12.16 17.21 -7.13
C ASP A 359 11.83 17.20 -5.63
N ALA A 360 12.01 18.35 -4.96
CA ALA A 360 11.69 18.50 -3.53
C ALA A 360 10.19 18.24 -3.23
N GLU A 361 9.32 18.44 -4.22
CA GLU A 361 7.87 18.19 -4.11
C GLU A 361 7.54 16.71 -3.84
N LEU A 362 8.47 15.79 -4.14
CA LEU A 362 8.30 14.36 -3.82
C LEU A 362 8.28 14.09 -2.32
N ASP A 363 8.72 15.02 -1.47
CA ASP A 363 8.60 14.91 -0.01
C ASP A 363 7.15 14.83 0.46
N GLY A 364 6.22 15.40 -0.31
CA GLY A 364 4.79 15.29 -0.06
C GLY A 364 4.20 13.92 -0.41
N ILE A 365 4.88 13.11 -1.23
CA ILE A 365 4.35 11.82 -1.69
C ILE A 365 4.80 10.71 -0.74
N ILE A 366 3.87 9.87 -0.26
CA ILE A 366 4.24 8.74 0.60
C ILE A 366 4.80 7.60 -0.24
N ALA A 367 5.88 6.94 0.21
CA ALA A 367 6.39 5.75 -0.47
C ALA A 367 5.40 4.57 -0.33
N PRO A 368 5.14 3.80 -1.41
CA PRO A 368 4.13 2.74 -1.39
C PRO A 368 4.61 1.50 -0.62
N PHE A 369 4.06 1.25 0.58
CA PHE A 369 4.37 0.04 1.37
C PHE A 369 3.32 -1.07 1.21
N ALA A 370 2.11 -0.73 0.76
CA ALA A 370 1.02 -1.64 0.44
C ALA A 370 -0.05 -0.91 -0.39
N GLU A 371 -0.22 -1.27 -1.67
CA GLU A 371 -1.11 -0.57 -2.62
C GLU A 371 -2.43 -1.30 -2.90
N ARG A 372 -2.68 -2.38 -2.17
CA ARG A 372 -3.82 -3.27 -2.40
C ARG A 372 -5.19 -2.59 -2.33
N THR A 373 -5.36 -1.66 -1.39
CA THR A 373 -6.62 -0.94 -1.17
C THR A 373 -6.63 0.42 -1.84
N ALA A 374 -5.66 0.73 -2.69
CA ALA A 374 -5.66 1.95 -3.47
C ALA A 374 -6.81 1.91 -4.48
N SER A 375 -7.58 2.98 -4.54
CA SER A 375 -8.55 3.18 -5.62
C SER A 375 -7.83 3.25 -6.96
N ARG A 376 -8.44 2.71 -8.03
CA ARG A 376 -7.95 2.96 -9.39
C ARG A 376 -7.99 4.45 -9.63
N ALA A 377 -6.88 5.03 -10.07
CA ALA A 377 -6.77 6.46 -10.20
C ALA A 377 -5.99 6.84 -11.46
N LEU A 378 -6.26 8.04 -11.95
CA LEU A 378 -5.50 8.63 -13.05
C LEU A 378 -4.02 8.78 -12.68
N VAL A 379 -3.76 9.14 -11.44
CA VAL A 379 -2.44 9.18 -10.84
C VAL A 379 -2.50 8.41 -9.53
N THR A 380 -1.78 7.29 -9.44
CA THR A 380 -1.74 6.49 -8.22
C THR A 380 -0.95 7.24 -7.13
N LEU A 381 -1.68 7.71 -6.12
CA LEU A 381 -1.10 8.34 -4.93
C LEU A 381 -1.35 7.45 -3.72
N PRO A 382 -0.31 7.05 -2.97
CA PRO A 382 -0.51 6.38 -1.70
C PRO A 382 -1.23 7.28 -0.70
N ARG A 383 -2.05 6.69 0.15
CA ARG A 383 -2.77 7.43 1.20
C ARG A 383 -1.82 8.27 2.04
N GLY A 384 -2.23 9.50 2.29
CA GLY A 384 -1.49 10.50 3.04
C GLY A 384 -0.62 11.40 2.18
N SER A 385 -0.43 11.07 0.90
CA SER A 385 0.33 11.91 -0.02
C SER A 385 -0.33 13.28 -0.12
N GLU A 386 0.49 14.31 -0.06
CA GLU A 386 0.13 15.71 -0.14
C GLU A 386 0.80 16.34 -1.35
N LEU A 387 0.03 17.10 -2.12
CA LEU A 387 0.50 17.83 -3.27
C LEU A 387 0.01 19.28 -3.19
N PRO A 388 0.72 20.25 -3.80
CA PRO A 388 0.19 21.58 -3.98
C PRO A 388 -1.17 21.54 -4.69
N VAL A 389 -2.10 22.40 -4.28
CA VAL A 389 -3.32 22.64 -5.05
C VAL A 389 -2.90 23.25 -6.38
N PRO A 390 -3.33 22.68 -7.52
CA PRO A 390 -2.95 23.19 -8.83
C PRO A 390 -3.41 24.64 -9.03
N ASP A 391 -2.57 25.43 -9.70
CA ASP A 391 -2.90 26.82 -10.06
C ASP A 391 -4.21 26.88 -10.84
N GLY A 392 -5.09 27.79 -10.45
CA GLY A 392 -6.39 27.97 -11.08
C GLY A 392 -7.23 29.05 -10.41
N ARG A 393 -8.27 29.48 -11.12
CA ARG A 393 -9.28 30.44 -10.64
C ARG A 393 -10.31 29.76 -9.74
N THR A 394 -10.69 28.53 -10.07
CA THR A 394 -11.71 27.73 -9.37
C THR A 394 -11.25 26.28 -9.29
N LEU A 395 -11.35 25.68 -8.11
CA LEU A 395 -11.16 24.24 -7.94
C LEU A 395 -12.53 23.57 -8.04
N ARG A 396 -12.74 22.73 -9.03
CA ARG A 396 -14.00 22.00 -9.23
C ARG A 396 -13.82 20.55 -8.86
N LEU A 397 -14.56 20.10 -7.87
CA LEU A 397 -14.76 18.68 -7.60
C LEU A 397 -15.84 18.13 -8.53
N PHE A 398 -15.72 16.86 -8.90
CA PHE A 398 -16.71 16.19 -9.72
C PHE A 398 -16.96 14.77 -9.22
N LEU A 399 -18.18 14.30 -9.46
CA LEU A 399 -18.65 12.95 -9.23
C LEU A 399 -19.43 12.51 -10.48
N HIS A 400 -19.23 11.28 -10.91
CA HIS A 400 -20.04 10.64 -11.93
C HIS A 400 -20.39 9.22 -11.49
N TRP A 401 -21.59 8.77 -11.81
CA TRP A 401 -22.01 7.38 -11.64
C TRP A 401 -23.03 6.95 -12.67
N MET A 402 -23.15 5.64 -12.84
CA MET A 402 -24.12 4.99 -13.70
C MET A 402 -24.70 3.75 -13.00
N GLU A 403 -26.02 3.68 -12.97
CA GLU A 403 -26.78 2.57 -12.41
C GLU A 403 -26.58 1.30 -13.23
N SER A 404 -26.51 0.15 -12.54
CA SER A 404 -26.53 -1.17 -13.14
C SER A 404 -27.87 -1.86 -12.88
N ALA A 405 -28.06 -3.01 -13.54
CA ALA A 405 -29.18 -3.90 -13.23
C ALA A 405 -29.15 -4.42 -11.77
N GLU A 406 -27.98 -4.51 -11.14
CA GLU A 406 -27.83 -4.94 -9.75
C GLU A 406 -28.10 -3.80 -8.76
N SER A 407 -27.57 -2.60 -9.02
CA SER A 407 -27.72 -1.45 -8.13
C SER A 407 -29.15 -0.94 -8.08
N GLY A 408 -29.86 -0.98 -9.22
CA GLY A 408 -31.10 -0.23 -9.41
C GLY A 408 -30.89 1.27 -9.23
N ARG A 409 -31.96 2.00 -8.87
CA ARG A 409 -31.91 3.46 -8.65
C ARG A 409 -30.81 3.77 -7.63
N THR A 410 -29.85 4.60 -7.99
CA THR A 410 -28.74 4.97 -7.11
C THR A 410 -28.58 6.47 -7.02
N ASP A 411 -28.48 6.93 -5.77
CA ASP A 411 -28.40 8.32 -5.39
C ASP A 411 -27.04 8.54 -4.70
N LEU A 412 -26.12 9.20 -5.40
CA LEU A 412 -24.79 9.53 -4.88
C LEU A 412 -24.65 11.03 -4.72
N ASP A 413 -24.21 11.47 -3.54
CA ASP A 413 -24.01 12.88 -3.22
C ASP A 413 -22.53 13.25 -3.24
N LEU A 414 -22.17 14.31 -3.94
CA LEU A 414 -20.89 15.00 -3.76
C LEU A 414 -21.00 16.07 -2.68
N SER A 415 -20.15 16.03 -1.66
CA SER A 415 -20.26 16.93 -0.51
C SER A 415 -18.93 17.51 -0.06
N ILE A 416 -18.98 18.72 0.52
CA ILE A 416 -17.85 19.39 1.14
C ILE A 416 -18.19 19.83 2.57
N ALA A 417 -17.38 19.41 3.53
CA ALA A 417 -17.38 19.91 4.90
C ALA A 417 -16.25 20.93 5.11
N LEU A 418 -16.55 22.09 5.69
CA LEU A 418 -15.60 23.18 5.93
C LEU A 418 -15.31 23.29 7.43
N PHE A 419 -14.03 23.38 7.77
CA PHE A 419 -13.55 23.49 9.15
C PHE A 419 -12.58 24.66 9.29
N ASN A 420 -12.55 25.27 10.48
CA ASN A 420 -11.53 26.26 10.83
C ASN A 420 -10.25 25.61 11.36
N GLU A 421 -9.28 26.41 11.80
CA GLU A 421 -7.98 25.92 12.31
C GLU A 421 -8.09 25.03 13.56
N ARG A 422 -9.21 25.10 14.28
CA ARG A 422 -9.50 24.31 15.48
C ARG A 422 -10.34 23.06 15.18
N TRP A 423 -10.50 22.71 13.90
CA TRP A 423 -11.36 21.61 13.44
C TRP A 423 -12.85 21.77 13.80
N GLU A 424 -13.29 22.97 14.14
CA GLU A 424 -14.72 23.24 14.34
C GLU A 424 -15.39 23.37 12.97
N HIS A 425 -16.54 22.72 12.82
CA HIS A 425 -17.34 22.81 11.60
C HIS A 425 -17.93 24.22 11.45
N ILE A 426 -17.64 24.87 10.32
CA ILE A 426 -18.11 26.25 10.04
C ILE A 426 -19.09 26.31 8.87
N GLY A 427 -19.26 25.23 8.12
CA GLY A 427 -20.16 25.20 6.98
C GLY A 427 -20.03 23.97 6.09
N THR A 428 -20.97 23.83 5.18
CA THR A 428 -21.05 22.72 4.23
C THR A 428 -21.55 23.21 2.89
N CYS A 429 -21.12 22.55 1.81
CA CYS A 429 -21.74 22.61 0.50
C CYS A 429 -22.11 21.18 0.06
N ASP A 430 -23.40 20.87 0.04
CA ASP A 430 -23.98 19.55 -0.30
C ASP A 430 -25.40 19.72 -0.87
N TYR A 431 -26.11 18.62 -1.12
CA TYR A 431 -27.48 18.63 -1.63
C TYR A 431 -28.48 19.42 -0.74
N THR A 432 -28.22 19.55 0.56
CA THR A 432 -29.05 20.33 1.49
C THR A 432 -28.71 21.82 1.50
N ASN A 433 -27.47 22.17 1.14
CA ASN A 433 -27.00 23.55 1.06
C ASN A 433 -26.11 23.76 -0.17
N LEU A 434 -26.75 24.06 -1.31
CA LEU A 434 -26.08 24.17 -2.60
C LEU A 434 -25.11 25.36 -2.71
N ARG A 435 -25.13 26.31 -1.77
CA ARG A 435 -24.27 27.50 -1.80
C ARG A 435 -23.79 27.88 -0.40
N PHE A 436 -22.51 28.21 -0.29
CA PHE A 436 -21.91 28.70 0.95
C PHE A 436 -21.13 30.00 0.72
N GLY A 437 -21.29 30.96 1.64
CA GLY A 437 -20.38 32.10 1.79
C GLY A 437 -20.24 33.03 0.58
N ASN A 438 -21.34 33.55 0.03
CA ASN A 438 -21.33 34.41 -1.18
C ASN A 438 -20.62 33.74 -2.37
N ASP A 439 -21.04 32.52 -2.69
CA ASP A 439 -20.47 31.69 -3.75
C ASP A 439 -18.97 31.44 -3.53
N ALA A 440 -18.59 31.16 -2.28
CA ALA A 440 -17.28 30.60 -1.95
C ALA A 440 -17.23 29.09 -2.21
N ALA A 441 -18.37 28.41 -2.02
CA ALA A 441 -18.61 27.06 -2.53
C ALA A 441 -19.99 27.00 -3.22
N VAL A 442 -20.07 26.32 -4.37
CA VAL A 442 -21.30 26.19 -5.17
C VAL A 442 -21.45 24.78 -5.71
N HIS A 443 -22.57 24.13 -5.40
CA HIS A 443 -22.97 22.82 -5.90
C HIS A 443 -23.78 22.96 -7.20
N SER A 444 -23.66 22.00 -8.12
CA SER A 444 -24.39 22.00 -9.40
C SER A 444 -25.89 21.68 -9.30
N GLY A 445 -26.40 21.37 -8.11
CA GLY A 445 -27.69 20.70 -7.89
C GLY A 445 -27.52 19.19 -7.64
N ASP A 446 -28.62 18.56 -7.22
CA ASP A 446 -28.72 17.19 -6.71
C ASP A 446 -29.42 16.29 -7.74
N LEU A 447 -28.75 15.22 -8.17
CA LEU A 447 -29.29 14.21 -9.08
C LEU A 447 -29.48 12.87 -8.35
N THR A 448 -30.72 12.40 -8.26
CA THR A 448 -31.06 11.22 -7.42
C THR A 448 -31.18 9.89 -8.19
N SER A 449 -30.84 9.91 -9.49
CA SER A 449 -30.84 8.73 -10.36
C SER A 449 -29.89 8.91 -11.55
N ALA A 450 -29.28 7.83 -12.01
CA ALA A 450 -28.26 7.84 -13.06
C ALA A 450 -28.40 6.67 -14.05
N PRO A 451 -29.51 6.58 -14.80
CA PRO A 451 -29.76 5.44 -15.67
C PRO A 451 -28.75 5.37 -16.84
N PRO A 452 -28.42 4.16 -17.31
CA PRO A 452 -27.63 3.99 -18.53
C PRO A 452 -28.39 4.51 -19.76
N PRO A 453 -27.68 4.91 -20.83
CA PRO A 453 -26.23 4.83 -21.01
C PRO A 453 -25.48 6.09 -20.56
N HIS A 454 -26.18 7.08 -20.00
CA HIS A 454 -25.62 8.41 -19.77
C HIS A 454 -25.07 8.62 -18.35
N GLY A 455 -25.62 7.91 -17.36
CA GLY A 455 -25.30 8.16 -15.96
C GLY A 455 -25.72 9.55 -15.49
N ALA A 456 -25.14 10.01 -14.38
CA ALA A 456 -25.34 11.34 -13.81
C ALA A 456 -24.01 11.92 -13.32
N SER A 457 -23.94 13.25 -13.21
CA SER A 457 -22.76 13.92 -12.67
C SER A 457 -23.10 15.13 -11.82
N GLU A 458 -22.34 15.27 -10.73
CA GLU A 458 -22.40 16.40 -9.80
C GLU A 458 -21.06 17.11 -9.72
N PHE A 459 -21.11 18.41 -9.41
CA PHE A 459 -19.95 19.27 -9.31
C PHE A 459 -20.04 20.19 -8.10
N VAL A 460 -18.89 20.42 -7.46
CA VAL A 460 -18.75 21.45 -6.41
C VAL A 460 -17.58 22.36 -6.77
N ASP A 461 -17.87 23.64 -7.01
CA ASP A 461 -16.89 24.68 -7.26
C ASP A 461 -16.45 25.35 -5.96
N LEU A 462 -15.15 25.51 -5.76
CA LEU A 462 -14.54 26.17 -4.60
C LEU A 462 -13.69 27.38 -5.04
N ASP A 463 -13.93 28.53 -4.42
CA ASP A 463 -13.03 29.70 -4.46
C ASP A 463 -12.26 29.76 -3.14
N LEU A 464 -11.03 29.22 -3.16
CA LEU A 464 -10.21 29.03 -1.96
C LEU A 464 -9.90 30.33 -1.21
N ASP A 465 -9.73 31.44 -1.92
CA ASP A 465 -9.50 32.75 -1.31
C ASP A 465 -10.73 33.26 -0.55
N LYS A 466 -11.93 33.07 -1.13
CA LYS A 466 -13.17 33.46 -0.44
C LYS A 466 -13.39 32.58 0.79
N LEU A 467 -13.14 31.27 0.67
CA LEU A 467 -13.23 30.35 1.80
C LEU A 467 -12.26 30.74 2.92
N ALA A 468 -11.01 31.08 2.58
CA ALA A 468 -10.03 31.57 3.54
C ALA A 468 -10.49 32.86 4.24
N ALA A 469 -11.06 33.81 3.49
CA ALA A 469 -11.61 35.06 4.04
C ALA A 469 -12.81 34.84 4.99
N LEU A 470 -13.48 33.69 4.88
CA LEU A 470 -14.56 33.26 5.77
C LEU A 470 -14.07 32.44 6.97
N GLY A 471 -12.75 32.27 7.13
CA GLY A 471 -12.14 31.52 8.22
C GLY A 471 -12.05 30.01 8.00
N ALA A 472 -12.31 29.53 6.78
CA ALA A 472 -12.10 28.12 6.44
C ALA A 472 -10.59 27.82 6.33
N ARG A 473 -10.13 26.85 7.12
CA ARG A 473 -8.78 26.30 7.04
C ARG A 473 -8.76 25.02 6.23
N TYR A 474 -9.72 24.14 6.47
CA TYR A 474 -9.78 22.83 5.85
C TYR A 474 -11.11 22.64 5.10
N ALA A 475 -11.04 21.99 3.94
CA ALA A 475 -12.20 21.49 3.22
C ALA A 475 -12.06 19.98 3.00
N VAL A 476 -12.99 19.20 3.54
CA VAL A 476 -13.00 17.74 3.40
C VAL A 476 -14.04 17.36 2.37
N ALA A 477 -13.59 16.72 1.28
CA ALA A 477 -14.48 16.18 0.26
C ALA A 477 -15.02 14.82 0.69
N VAL A 478 -16.29 14.58 0.44
CA VAL A 478 -16.98 13.33 0.78
C VAL A 478 -17.91 12.95 -0.35
N VAL A 479 -17.95 11.66 -0.68
CA VAL A 479 -18.97 11.06 -1.55
C VAL A 479 -19.80 10.10 -0.73
N TYR A 480 -21.11 10.32 -0.67
CA TYR A 480 -22.05 9.42 0.01
C TYR A 480 -22.92 8.67 -1.00
N SER A 481 -23.31 7.44 -0.68
CA SER A 481 -24.47 6.80 -1.28
C SER A 481 -25.66 7.00 -0.34
N PHE A 482 -26.57 7.90 -0.72
CA PHE A 482 -27.73 8.28 0.09
C PHE A 482 -28.62 7.08 0.42
N ASN A 483 -28.88 6.25 -0.58
CA ASN A 483 -29.75 5.07 -0.50
C ASN A 483 -28.98 3.76 -0.23
N ASN A 484 -27.75 3.87 0.28
CA ASN A 484 -26.97 2.77 0.86
C ASN A 484 -26.57 1.65 -0.12
N ILE A 485 -26.38 2.03 -1.39
CA ILE A 485 -25.89 1.15 -2.45
C ILE A 485 -24.35 1.11 -2.41
N PRO A 486 -23.72 -0.07 -2.31
CA PRO A 486 -22.27 -0.21 -2.42
C PRO A 486 -21.77 0.25 -3.80
N PHE A 487 -20.65 0.98 -3.83
CA PHE A 487 -20.11 1.49 -5.09
C PHE A 487 -19.76 0.38 -6.10
N VAL A 488 -19.31 -0.79 -5.61
CA VAL A 488 -19.02 -1.97 -6.44
C VAL A 488 -20.22 -2.52 -7.23
N GLN A 489 -21.45 -2.14 -6.89
CA GLN A 489 -22.64 -2.56 -7.62
C GLN A 489 -22.96 -1.66 -8.82
N LEU A 490 -22.30 -0.52 -8.98
CA LEU A 490 -22.54 0.43 -10.08
C LEU A 490 -21.80 -0.02 -11.36
N ASP A 491 -22.37 0.28 -12.52
CA ASP A 491 -21.71 -0.03 -13.81
C ASP A 491 -20.51 0.90 -14.05
N ASP A 492 -20.62 2.16 -13.62
CA ASP A 492 -19.50 3.12 -13.57
C ASP A 492 -19.68 4.04 -12.36
N ALA A 493 -18.59 4.40 -11.70
CA ALA A 493 -18.59 5.36 -10.61
C ALA A 493 -17.18 5.91 -10.39
N PHE A 494 -17.02 7.23 -10.43
CA PHE A 494 -15.74 7.88 -10.21
C PHE A 494 -15.91 9.31 -9.72
N ALA A 495 -14.91 9.82 -9.04
CA ALA A 495 -14.87 11.20 -8.60
C ALA A 495 -13.45 11.77 -8.75
N GLY A 496 -13.31 13.07 -8.56
CA GLY A 496 -12.04 13.73 -8.78
C GLY A 496 -12.12 15.23 -8.63
N LEU A 497 -11.04 15.89 -9.07
CA LEU A 497 -10.91 17.34 -9.06
C LEU A 497 -10.28 17.84 -10.36
N MET A 498 -10.68 19.03 -10.77
CA MET A 498 -10.08 19.78 -11.87
C MET A 498 -9.80 21.21 -11.39
N ALA A 499 -8.65 21.76 -11.78
CA ALA A 499 -8.39 23.18 -11.60
C ALA A 499 -8.78 23.93 -12.87
N ARG A 500 -9.64 24.93 -12.73
CA ARG A 500 -10.21 25.70 -13.85
C ARG A 500 -9.59 27.10 -13.88
N ASP A 501 -9.23 27.57 -15.06
CA ASP A 501 -8.66 28.91 -15.25
C ASP A 501 -9.73 30.01 -15.24
N GLU A 502 -10.98 29.62 -15.49
CA GLU A 502 -12.16 30.50 -15.49
C GLU A 502 -13.00 30.32 -14.22
N PRO A 503 -13.88 31.29 -13.88
CA PRO A 503 -14.91 31.08 -12.87
C PRO A 503 -15.78 29.87 -13.20
N GLY A 504 -16.23 29.15 -12.16
CA GLY A 504 -17.08 27.96 -12.26
C GLY A 504 -18.28 28.08 -13.21
N THR A 505 -18.86 29.27 -13.34
CA THR A 505 -20.06 29.53 -14.16
C THR A 505 -19.77 29.80 -15.64
N THR A 506 -18.50 29.81 -16.06
CA THR A 506 -18.08 30.07 -17.46
C THR A 506 -17.44 28.82 -18.07
N GLY A 507 -17.47 28.67 -19.39
CA GLY A 507 -16.80 27.57 -20.10
C GLY A 507 -17.55 26.23 -20.05
N ALA A 508 -16.86 25.15 -20.41
CA ALA A 508 -17.43 23.80 -20.40
C ALA A 508 -17.72 23.31 -18.97
N VAL A 509 -18.79 22.53 -18.79
CA VAL A 509 -19.14 21.91 -17.50
C VAL A 509 -18.03 20.95 -17.04
N PHE A 510 -17.43 20.21 -17.96
CA PHE A 510 -16.32 19.31 -17.71
C PHE A 510 -15.26 19.48 -18.81
N ASP A 511 -14.00 19.69 -18.44
CA ASP A 511 -12.87 19.66 -19.36
C ASP A 511 -11.87 18.59 -18.90
N ALA A 512 -11.83 17.46 -19.62
CA ALA A 512 -10.97 16.33 -19.31
C ALA A 512 -9.47 16.71 -19.24
N ARG A 513 -9.06 17.77 -19.94
CA ARG A 513 -7.67 18.24 -19.95
C ARG A 513 -7.30 18.98 -18.66
N GLN A 514 -8.29 19.54 -17.96
CA GLN A 514 -8.11 20.29 -16.71
C GLN A 514 -8.34 19.45 -15.45
N VAL A 515 -8.84 18.21 -15.57
CA VAL A 515 -8.83 17.21 -14.48
C VAL A 515 -7.42 17.16 -13.94
N GLU A 516 -7.22 17.08 -12.64
CA GLU A 516 -5.90 16.94 -12.00
C GLU A 516 -5.77 15.59 -11.32
N GLN A 517 -6.88 15.11 -10.74
CA GLN A 517 -7.00 13.77 -10.22
C GLN A 517 -8.39 13.20 -10.56
N ARG A 518 -8.42 11.91 -10.86
CA ARG A 518 -9.64 11.08 -10.95
C ARG A 518 -9.37 9.78 -10.22
N TYR A 519 -10.36 9.26 -9.53
CA TYR A 519 -10.32 7.94 -8.90
C TYR A 519 -11.69 7.26 -9.03
N ASP A 520 -11.65 5.95 -9.20
CA ASP A 520 -12.85 5.14 -9.35
C ASP A 520 -13.39 4.71 -7.98
N LEU A 521 -14.70 4.69 -7.85
CA LEU A 521 -15.43 4.24 -6.68
C LEU A 521 -15.86 2.79 -6.92
N THR A 522 -15.00 1.83 -6.61
CA THR A 522 -15.23 0.40 -6.92
C THR A 522 -15.30 -0.50 -5.70
N SER A 523 -15.32 0.08 -4.49
CA SER A 523 -15.32 -0.69 -3.26
C SER A 523 -16.73 -1.06 -2.77
N ALA A 524 -16.82 -2.04 -1.87
CA ALA A 524 -18.07 -2.38 -1.18
C ALA A 524 -18.53 -1.32 -0.14
N SER A 525 -17.87 -0.16 -0.10
CA SER A 525 -18.22 0.96 0.77
C SER A 525 -19.42 1.74 0.24
N ARG A 526 -20.06 2.53 1.11
CA ARG A 526 -21.14 3.48 0.76
C ARG A 526 -20.77 4.93 1.00
N ALA A 527 -19.56 5.17 1.48
CA ALA A 527 -19.03 6.50 1.73
C ALA A 527 -17.53 6.49 1.47
N SER A 528 -17.06 7.54 0.82
CA SER A 528 -15.64 7.75 0.53
C SER A 528 -15.25 9.15 0.97
N VAL A 529 -14.14 9.26 1.70
CA VAL A 529 -13.46 10.52 2.01
C VAL A 529 -12.18 10.53 1.17
N PRO A 530 -12.26 11.00 -0.08
CA PRO A 530 -11.17 10.91 -1.04
C PRO A 530 -9.98 11.82 -0.71
N LEU A 531 -10.26 13.07 -0.34
CA LEU A 531 -9.24 14.09 -0.17
C LEU A 531 -9.67 15.18 0.79
N MET A 532 -8.68 15.92 1.26
CA MET A 532 -8.84 17.14 2.05
C MET A 532 -7.96 18.24 1.48
N LEU A 533 -8.45 19.47 1.50
CA LEU A 533 -7.68 20.67 1.15
C LEU A 533 -7.27 21.41 2.43
N ASP A 534 -5.99 21.74 2.55
CA ASP A 534 -5.53 22.83 3.42
C ASP A 534 -5.57 24.13 2.59
N ILE A 535 -6.57 24.97 2.87
CA ILE A 535 -6.87 26.17 2.10
C ILE A 535 -5.76 27.21 2.28
N ALA A 536 -5.23 27.34 3.49
CA ALA A 536 -4.19 28.31 3.80
C ALA A 536 -2.81 27.83 3.36
N GLY A 537 -2.53 26.53 3.53
CA GLY A 537 -1.32 25.88 3.02
C GLY A 537 -1.31 25.71 1.49
N ARG A 538 -2.47 25.84 0.83
CA ARG A 538 -2.67 25.55 -0.60
C ARG A 538 -2.18 24.16 -0.98
N THR A 539 -2.50 23.17 -0.16
CA THR A 539 -2.19 21.76 -0.42
C THR A 539 -3.46 20.92 -0.45
N MET A 540 -3.40 19.81 -1.19
CA MET A 540 -4.39 18.75 -1.21
C MET A 540 -3.76 17.47 -0.68
N ARG A 541 -4.40 16.85 0.30
CA ARG A 541 -3.99 15.57 0.86
C ARG A 541 -4.93 14.47 0.39
N TRP A 542 -4.34 13.43 -0.19
CA TRP A 542 -5.02 12.23 -0.61
C TRP A 542 -5.33 11.33 0.58
N LEU A 543 -6.60 11.16 0.93
CA LEU A 543 -7.03 10.36 2.08
C LEU A 543 -7.46 8.95 1.65
N ASP A 544 -8.25 8.82 0.58
CA ASP A 544 -8.73 7.53 0.06
C ASP A 544 -9.19 6.58 1.19
N VAL A 545 -10.06 7.08 2.06
CA VAL A 545 -10.59 6.34 3.22
C VAL A 545 -12.08 6.10 3.02
N ALA A 546 -12.51 4.85 3.22
CA ALA A 546 -13.91 4.50 3.34
C ALA A 546 -14.42 4.88 4.74
N GLN A 547 -15.47 5.70 4.79
CA GLN A 547 -16.16 6.00 6.06
C GLN A 547 -17.19 4.89 6.34
N GLY A 548 -17.18 4.36 7.57
CA GLY A 548 -18.17 3.38 8.01
C GLY A 548 -19.50 4.07 8.29
N VAL A 549 -20.39 4.11 7.31
CA VAL A 549 -21.75 4.62 7.49
C VAL A 549 -22.77 3.47 7.57
N THR A 550 -23.77 3.61 8.46
CA THR A 550 -24.91 2.69 8.58
C THR A 550 -26.22 3.48 8.48
N GLY A 551 -27.23 2.90 7.83
CA GLY A 551 -28.51 3.57 7.57
C GLY A 551 -28.62 4.14 6.16
N THR A 552 -29.51 5.11 5.97
CA THR A 552 -29.76 5.85 4.70
C THR A 552 -29.88 7.34 5.03
N HIS A 553 -30.00 8.19 4.00
CA HIS A 553 -30.12 9.64 4.14
C HIS A 553 -28.86 10.29 4.72
N HIS A 554 -27.69 9.89 4.25
CA HIS A 554 -26.43 10.44 4.71
C HIS A 554 -26.26 11.90 4.26
N ALA A 555 -25.79 12.75 5.17
CA ALA A 555 -25.53 14.17 4.92
C ALA A 555 -24.39 14.62 5.82
N VAL A 556 -23.63 15.64 5.40
CA VAL A 556 -22.43 16.09 6.12
C VAL A 556 -22.74 16.51 7.56
N HIS A 557 -23.83 17.26 7.78
CA HIS A 557 -24.18 17.76 9.12
C HIS A 557 -24.38 16.66 10.16
N ARG A 558 -24.66 15.41 9.74
CA ARG A 558 -24.82 14.26 10.66
C ARG A 558 -23.50 13.61 11.05
N HIS A 559 -22.44 13.87 10.29
CA HIS A 559 -21.14 13.21 10.41
C HIS A 559 -19.97 14.19 10.55
N ALA A 560 -20.25 15.49 10.75
CA ALA A 560 -19.23 16.55 10.74
C ALA A 560 -18.15 16.33 11.82
N ASP A 561 -18.54 15.91 13.02
CA ASP A 561 -17.60 15.60 14.11
C ASP A 561 -16.71 14.40 13.77
N ASP A 562 -17.28 13.33 13.22
CA ASP A 562 -16.53 12.15 12.78
C ASP A 562 -15.55 12.49 11.64
N LEU A 563 -15.96 13.36 10.71
CA LEU A 563 -15.10 13.85 9.63
C LEU A 563 -13.97 14.72 10.16
N ALA A 564 -14.24 15.59 11.14
CA ALA A 564 -13.22 16.41 11.80
C ALA A 564 -12.18 15.52 12.48
N VAL A 565 -12.61 14.57 13.32
CA VAL A 565 -11.72 13.63 14.01
C VAL A 565 -10.90 12.83 12.99
N LEU A 566 -11.53 12.30 11.95
CA LEU A 566 -10.84 11.53 10.91
C LEU A 566 -9.77 12.36 10.20
N ALA A 567 -10.14 13.55 9.70
CA ALA A 567 -9.24 14.40 8.93
C ALA A 567 -8.10 14.97 9.78
N GLU A 568 -8.37 15.37 11.03
CA GLU A 568 -7.36 15.82 12.00
C GLU A 568 -6.31 14.75 12.26
N HIS A 569 -6.75 13.54 12.61
CA HIS A 569 -5.84 12.46 12.99
C HIS A 569 -5.04 11.93 11.81
N LEU A 570 -5.64 11.85 10.62
CA LEU A 570 -4.90 11.51 9.40
C LEU A 570 -3.88 12.61 9.06
N THR A 571 -4.27 13.88 9.20
CA THR A 571 -3.37 15.01 8.99
C THR A 571 -2.17 14.97 9.92
N ALA A 572 -2.41 14.81 11.22
CA ALA A 572 -1.35 14.69 12.21
C ALA A 572 -0.45 13.48 11.94
N LEU A 573 -1.01 12.32 11.61
CA LEU A 573 -0.24 11.11 11.29
C LEU A 573 0.72 11.35 10.12
N PHE A 574 0.23 11.86 8.99
CA PHE A 574 1.04 11.98 7.78
C PHE A 574 2.03 13.15 7.87
N ALA A 575 1.71 14.21 8.61
CA ALA A 575 2.65 15.30 8.91
C ALA A 575 3.75 14.92 9.92
N SER A 576 3.57 13.84 10.70
CA SER A 576 4.52 13.45 11.76
C SER A 576 5.84 12.81 11.30
N GLY A 577 5.96 12.51 10.00
CA GLY A 577 7.07 11.71 9.49
C GLY A 577 7.00 10.22 9.85
N ALA A 578 5.86 9.73 10.37
CA ALA A 578 5.62 8.31 10.66
C ALA A 578 5.59 7.41 9.41
N ARG A 579 5.50 8.02 8.23
CA ARG A 579 5.62 7.37 6.92
C ARG A 579 6.82 7.98 6.21
N VAL A 580 7.66 7.13 5.63
CA VAL A 580 8.75 7.57 4.77
C VAL A 580 8.15 8.11 3.47
N SER A 581 8.59 9.30 3.06
CA SER A 581 8.17 9.89 1.79
C SER A 581 8.97 9.30 0.62
N LEU A 582 8.45 9.48 -0.59
CA LEU A 582 9.13 9.14 -1.82
C LEU A 582 10.32 10.08 -2.06
N GLY A 583 10.24 11.34 -1.63
CA GLY A 583 11.36 12.28 -1.63
C GLY A 583 12.52 11.82 -0.76
N GLU A 584 12.25 11.36 0.48
CA GLU A 584 13.26 10.77 1.36
C GLU A 584 13.90 9.53 0.73
N LEU A 585 13.08 8.64 0.17
CA LEU A 585 13.57 7.43 -0.49
C LEU A 585 14.40 7.76 -1.72
N ALA A 586 13.96 8.69 -2.56
CA ALA A 586 14.69 9.20 -3.72
C ALA A 586 16.02 9.83 -3.31
N LEU A 587 16.04 10.62 -2.23
CA LEU A 587 17.25 11.22 -1.67
C LEU A 587 18.24 10.13 -1.24
N TRP A 588 17.81 9.09 -0.52
CA TRP A 588 18.70 8.00 -0.12
C TRP A 588 19.24 7.21 -1.31
N HIS A 589 18.41 6.97 -2.33
CA HIS A 589 18.88 6.39 -3.59
C HIS A 589 19.91 7.28 -4.28
N ALA A 590 19.63 8.57 -4.42
CA ALA A 590 20.53 9.53 -5.04
C ALA A 590 21.86 9.65 -4.28
N ALA A 591 21.82 9.80 -2.96
CA ALA A 591 23.02 9.94 -2.13
C ALA A 591 23.91 8.69 -2.15
N ALA A 592 23.32 7.50 -2.18
CA ALA A 592 24.06 6.25 -2.20
C ALA A 592 24.65 5.92 -3.58
N ARG A 593 23.96 6.30 -4.65
CA ARG A 593 24.30 5.89 -6.02
C ARG A 593 25.04 6.95 -6.82
N ALA A 594 24.83 8.23 -6.52
CA ALA A 594 25.38 9.35 -7.30
C ALA A 594 26.51 10.08 -6.58
N ARG A 595 27.39 10.72 -7.37
CA ARG A 595 28.42 11.64 -6.86
C ARG A 595 27.88 13.06 -6.72
N THR A 596 27.02 13.48 -7.65
CA THR A 596 26.38 14.78 -7.64
C THR A 596 24.88 14.60 -7.55
N VAL A 597 24.25 15.31 -6.61
CA VAL A 597 22.80 15.31 -6.41
C VAL A 597 22.29 16.73 -6.58
N ILE A 598 21.31 16.91 -7.46
CA ILE A 598 20.66 18.18 -7.72
C ILE A 598 19.22 18.11 -7.20
N VAL A 599 18.88 18.99 -6.27
CA VAL A 599 17.52 19.13 -5.73
C VAL A 599 16.85 20.29 -6.45
N ARG A 600 15.77 20.02 -7.20
CA ARG A 600 14.94 21.05 -7.84
C ARG A 600 13.79 21.43 -6.90
N HIS A 601 13.66 22.73 -6.63
CA HIS A 601 12.67 23.29 -5.72
C HIS A 601 11.40 23.71 -6.46
N HIS A 602 10.31 23.88 -5.71
CA HIS A 602 9.00 24.25 -6.25
C HIS A 602 9.01 25.58 -7.04
N ASP A 603 9.89 26.52 -6.68
CA ASP A 603 10.04 27.81 -7.37
C ASP A 603 10.84 27.71 -8.69
N GLY A 604 11.31 26.52 -9.04
CA GLY A 604 12.13 26.22 -10.21
C GLY A 604 13.64 26.47 -10.00
N SER A 605 14.06 26.90 -8.81
CA SER A 605 15.48 26.95 -8.45
C SER A 605 16.03 25.54 -8.21
N ALA A 606 17.36 25.41 -8.20
CA ALA A 606 18.02 24.13 -7.95
C ALA A 606 19.24 24.31 -7.04
N SER A 607 19.41 23.36 -6.11
CA SER A 607 20.57 23.24 -5.23
C SER A 607 21.41 22.04 -5.66
N THR A 608 22.73 22.21 -5.79
CA THR A 608 23.66 21.12 -6.14
C THR A 608 24.46 20.71 -4.91
N TYR A 609 24.66 19.40 -4.75
CA TYR A 609 25.48 18.79 -3.70
C TYR A 609 26.43 17.76 -4.32
N GLN A 610 27.73 17.91 -4.13
CA GLN A 610 28.76 17.00 -4.62
C GLN A 610 29.41 16.25 -3.45
N ARG A 611 29.40 14.92 -3.48
CA ARG A 611 29.97 14.10 -2.40
C ARG A 611 31.47 14.31 -2.30
N GLN A 612 31.96 14.67 -1.11
CA GLN A 612 33.39 14.88 -0.89
C GLN A 612 34.13 13.54 -0.80
N THR A 613 35.43 13.52 -1.11
CA THR A 613 36.24 12.28 -1.16
C THR A 613 36.26 11.48 0.15
N GLN A 614 36.20 12.17 1.30
CA GLN A 614 36.22 11.56 2.64
C GLN A 614 34.83 11.52 3.29
N GLU A 615 33.80 11.98 2.60
CA GLU A 615 32.43 12.01 3.11
C GLU A 615 31.76 10.68 2.84
N ASP A 616 31.34 10.00 3.90
CA ASP A 616 30.56 8.78 3.76
C ASP A 616 29.14 9.08 3.24
N VAL A 617 28.46 8.04 2.76
CA VAL A 617 27.12 8.17 2.16
C VAL A 617 26.09 8.70 3.16
N THR A 618 26.23 8.39 4.45
CA THR A 618 25.28 8.84 5.49
C THR A 618 25.45 10.33 5.76
N ALA A 619 26.69 10.80 5.88
CA ALA A 619 27.02 12.20 6.01
C ALA A 619 26.58 12.99 4.77
N PHE A 620 26.80 12.45 3.57
CA PHE A 620 26.36 13.08 2.32
C PHE A 620 24.84 13.18 2.24
N ALA A 621 24.12 12.09 2.55
CA ALA A 621 22.66 12.09 2.59
C ALA A 621 22.12 13.14 3.58
N ALA A 622 22.74 13.28 4.76
CA ALA A 622 22.35 14.27 5.75
C ALA A 622 22.66 15.73 5.33
N ARG A 623 23.60 15.94 4.41
CA ARG A 623 23.95 17.27 3.88
C ARG A 623 23.03 17.72 2.75
N ILE A 624 22.46 16.80 1.97
CA ILE A 624 21.53 17.15 0.90
C ILE A 624 20.29 17.84 1.52
N GLY A 625 19.96 19.03 1.03
CA GLY A 625 18.94 19.91 1.60
C GLY A 625 19.47 20.96 2.60
N ALA A 626 20.75 20.90 2.98
CA ALA A 626 21.37 21.94 3.80
C ALA A 626 21.55 23.26 3.01
N PRO A 627 21.61 24.42 3.69
CA PRO A 627 21.73 25.73 3.02
C PRO A 627 23.03 25.91 2.22
N HIS A 628 24.09 25.18 2.58
CA HIS A 628 25.37 25.26 1.87
C HIS A 628 25.37 24.32 0.68
N THR A 629 25.48 24.90 -0.51
CA THR A 629 25.41 24.20 -1.81
C THR A 629 26.72 24.32 -2.57
N ASP A 630 26.96 23.36 -3.46
CA ASP A 630 28.11 23.32 -4.35
C ASP A 630 27.78 24.02 -5.69
N ASP A 631 28.79 24.17 -6.56
CA ASP A 631 28.61 24.82 -7.86
C ASP A 631 27.49 24.14 -8.69
N PRO A 632 26.66 24.93 -9.41
CA PRO A 632 25.57 24.38 -10.21
C PRO A 632 26.04 23.34 -11.22
N ALA A 633 25.34 22.20 -11.27
CA ALA A 633 25.50 21.17 -12.29
C ALA A 633 24.32 21.18 -13.29
N ASP A 634 24.54 20.62 -14.48
CA ASP A 634 23.50 20.52 -15.50
C ASP A 634 22.56 19.35 -15.21
N LEU A 635 21.27 19.65 -15.01
CA LEU A 635 20.22 18.66 -14.77
C LEU A 635 20.09 17.64 -15.92
N ARG A 636 20.51 18.02 -17.14
CA ARG A 636 20.40 17.19 -18.34
C ARG A 636 21.41 16.05 -18.38
N ASP A 637 22.44 16.11 -17.53
CA ASP A 637 23.43 15.04 -17.38
C ASP A 637 22.95 13.96 -16.39
N ALA A 638 21.78 14.12 -15.79
CA ALA A 638 21.25 13.19 -14.80
C ALA A 638 20.92 11.82 -15.41
N SER A 639 21.66 10.80 -14.99
CA SER A 639 21.37 9.39 -15.34
C SER A 639 20.41 8.73 -14.34
N LEU A 640 20.11 9.41 -13.23
CA LEU A 640 19.04 9.07 -12.28
C LEU A 640 18.13 10.27 -12.07
N ALA A 641 16.82 10.09 -12.25
CA ALA A 641 15.86 11.16 -12.08
C ALA A 641 14.66 10.71 -11.22
N TYR A 642 14.29 11.54 -10.25
CA TYR A 642 13.12 11.35 -9.40
C TYR A 642 12.28 12.62 -9.46
N LEU A 643 11.22 12.61 -10.27
CA LEU A 643 10.53 13.82 -10.67
C LEU A 643 9.05 13.79 -10.25
N LEU A 644 8.49 14.95 -9.95
CA LEU A 644 7.04 15.12 -9.94
C LEU A 644 6.52 15.10 -11.38
N ARG A 645 7.21 15.81 -12.28
CA ARG A 645 6.87 15.89 -13.70
C ARG A 645 8.07 15.54 -14.55
N GLY A 646 7.86 14.68 -15.54
CA GLY A 646 8.87 14.29 -16.52
C GLY A 646 9.13 15.38 -17.54
N ASP A 647 9.57 16.56 -17.12
CA ASP A 647 9.68 17.78 -17.92
C ASP A 647 11.13 18.21 -18.19
N ILE A 648 12.10 17.36 -17.83
CA ILE A 648 13.51 17.54 -18.16
C ILE A 648 13.95 16.48 -19.18
N PRO A 649 14.78 16.85 -20.16
CA PRO A 649 15.39 15.87 -21.06
C PRO A 649 16.45 15.08 -20.30
N LEU A 650 16.47 13.76 -20.51
CA LEU A 650 17.38 12.82 -19.85
C LEU A 650 18.23 12.06 -20.89
N PRO A 651 19.46 11.64 -20.54
CA PRO A 651 20.29 10.81 -21.40
C PRO A 651 19.66 9.45 -21.69
N VAL A 652 19.98 8.86 -22.86
CA VAL A 652 19.55 7.50 -23.21
C VAL A 652 20.07 6.50 -22.19
N GLY A 653 19.19 5.62 -21.71
CA GLY A 653 19.50 4.63 -20.69
C GLY A 653 19.38 5.12 -19.24
N ALA A 654 19.03 6.40 -19.01
CA ALA A 654 18.78 6.90 -17.67
C ALA A 654 17.60 6.18 -17.00
N GLU A 655 17.67 6.03 -15.68
CA GLU A 655 16.56 5.53 -14.87
C GLU A 655 15.75 6.71 -14.34
N ALA A 656 14.44 6.70 -14.52
CA ALA A 656 13.59 7.82 -14.16
C ALA A 656 12.28 7.37 -13.51
N TYR A 657 12.04 7.81 -12.28
CA TYR A 657 10.69 7.89 -11.73
C TYR A 657 10.11 9.27 -12.05
N ALA A 658 8.86 9.31 -12.52
CA ALA A 658 8.09 10.53 -12.61
C ALA A 658 6.62 10.27 -12.27
N LEU A 659 6.03 11.03 -11.33
CA LEU A 659 4.60 10.92 -11.03
C LEU A 659 3.77 11.20 -12.29
N HIS A 660 4.14 12.25 -13.03
CA HIS A 660 3.60 12.57 -14.35
C HIS A 660 4.67 12.36 -15.43
N ALA A 661 4.76 11.14 -15.96
CA ALA A 661 5.82 10.74 -16.89
C ALA A 661 5.63 11.19 -18.35
N GLY A 662 4.60 11.99 -18.69
CA GLY A 662 4.23 12.20 -20.10
C GLY A 662 5.21 12.97 -20.98
N GLY A 663 6.26 13.60 -20.42
CA GLY A 663 7.37 14.16 -21.21
C GLY A 663 8.58 13.24 -21.34
N LEU A 664 8.51 12.02 -20.77
CA LEU A 664 9.57 11.02 -20.84
C LEU A 664 9.26 9.95 -21.89
N ASP A 665 10.30 9.46 -22.56
CA ASP A 665 10.21 8.42 -23.58
C ASP A 665 10.65 7.06 -23.02
N ALA A 666 9.69 6.15 -22.84
CA ALA A 666 9.94 4.79 -22.37
C ALA A 666 10.77 3.94 -23.35
N GLY A 667 10.93 4.36 -24.61
CA GLY A 667 11.78 3.70 -25.59
C GLY A 667 13.28 4.01 -25.42
N THR A 668 13.61 5.11 -24.74
CA THR A 668 15.00 5.54 -24.51
C THR A 668 15.40 5.54 -23.04
N LEU A 669 14.42 5.51 -22.12
CA LEU A 669 14.61 5.58 -20.68
C LEU A 669 14.09 4.33 -19.98
N ARG A 670 14.71 3.96 -18.86
CA ARG A 670 14.15 2.98 -17.94
C ARG A 670 13.21 3.69 -16.96
N LEU A 671 11.92 3.67 -17.26
CA LEU A 671 10.92 4.25 -16.36
C LEU A 671 10.70 3.35 -15.14
N LEU A 672 10.72 3.96 -13.96
CA LEU A 672 10.50 3.33 -12.68
C LEU A 672 9.11 3.67 -12.15
N SER A 673 8.45 2.72 -11.51
CA SER A 673 7.31 2.97 -10.63
C SER A 673 7.76 3.33 -9.22
N ALA A 674 6.88 3.94 -8.42
CA ALA A 674 7.17 4.21 -7.01
C ALA A 674 7.44 2.90 -6.22
N SER A 675 6.78 1.80 -6.61
CA SER A 675 7.00 0.47 -6.04
C SER A 675 8.40 -0.08 -6.36
N ASP A 676 8.99 0.25 -7.52
CA ASP A 676 10.35 -0.19 -7.89
C ASP A 676 11.43 0.43 -6.99
N LEU A 677 11.23 1.67 -6.53
CA LEU A 677 12.14 2.32 -5.58
C LEU A 677 12.18 1.58 -4.23
N VAL A 678 11.06 0.97 -3.82
CA VAL A 678 10.99 0.16 -2.60
C VAL A 678 11.52 -1.26 -2.85
N ALA A 679 11.13 -1.87 -3.97
CA ALA A 679 11.49 -3.25 -4.31
C ALA A 679 12.99 -3.41 -4.60
N SER A 680 13.64 -2.40 -5.19
CA SER A 680 15.08 -2.40 -5.45
C SER A 680 15.94 -2.48 -4.18
N LEU A 681 15.39 -2.14 -3.01
CA LEU A 681 16.06 -2.33 -1.72
C LEU A 681 15.98 -3.78 -1.20
N ALA A 682 15.46 -4.75 -1.95
CA ALA A 682 15.36 -6.14 -1.48
C ALA A 682 16.71 -6.87 -1.46
N SER A 683 17.75 -6.32 -2.11
CA SER A 683 19.09 -6.91 -2.28
C SER A 683 20.00 -6.80 -1.06
#